data_AF-A0A6H5KPW4-F1
#
_entry.id   AF-A0A6H5KPW4-F1
#
_cell.length_a   1.000
_cell.length_b   1.000
_cell.length_c   1.000
_cell.angle_alpha   90.00
_cell.angle_beta   90.00
_cell.angle_gamma   90.00
#
_symmetry.space_group_name_H-M   'P 1'
#
loop_
_entity.id
_entity.type
_entity.pdbx_description
1 polymer ?
#
loop_
_entity_poly.entity_id
_entity_poly.type
_entity_poly.pdbx_seq_one_letter_code
_entity_poly.pdbx_strand_id
1 'polypeptide(L)'
;MMYSSDSFSCSDGMNGGGSVPPFLRAYATRRGYSPIGRRYDDRRVAVVGVRGMFSWKRAVGAAAVFVAFVAAVSTSNSWRLAGGSPRDGQHLQDSGSNSHRGIFEAFEERYSGSSAGGGGGRGEEGPGRLELKATNEYGEYDRGALALYGLEMVVEPHRATRITVSSSRPRRLPPSENSEVSENSENSEKSPSPPLSSSSPRRYYWLLVRADRSGAPLDGVTPLVDTKVAGPLATVTLTDAGEKYALLVQQVEADGSLIAEARVTITCKYVRRELRSLTGEDRTGFFAAMREFYTVSLEEGRDKYGEGFSNAKHVAAYHNSPDYCFHNGMHFLNAHAAFDLWVESNLQKIDPKVSLPQWDYMLEAAHLGTEWPSSEIFSPDMFGSALGSPVNQFQISDGWFSNITSLYDPRGDILTPAESFITTSHNSYGFVDGVYNFQALPGVVRTSSYCGLEVVAEFTKCEVFVDCFESSTTFHVWASCMEHQVHASIHGMIGGGFDCNIDMIEFHEENPQYDQGLLTFTLGYVLANKWPSNSLMRDFNECDEQCDVDQGEPCGCTCLVDPFEWTDDEVYDFMEDVLESLRGRANGASYVGEDVTARHPYGFMQEGERLDEESTMLLLRQMMVIGCQPGKVGAMSTGAAPLDPIFWTLHSGFEKAQHILQLSPGYRDAYDFEWVDADCGDGVAGGKLDDVYPWTEQTLGLGEGSELLTNADLTEILHPSNPKLPYLYEAFGKWGTCTDWDPCPECSDTAALARQRR
;
A
#
# COMPACT_ATOMS: atom_id res chain seq x y z
N MET A 1 1.40 12.94 -20.30
CA MET A 1 2.58 12.09 -20.56
C MET A 1 2.78 11.17 -19.36
N MET A 2 2.18 9.98 -19.41
CA MET A 2 2.73 8.78 -18.78
C MET A 2 3.48 8.10 -19.94
N TYR A 3 4.81 7.99 -19.85
CA TYR A 3 5.62 7.31 -20.86
C TYR A 3 6.11 5.99 -20.28
N SER A 4 5.79 4.90 -20.98
CA SER A 4 6.40 3.57 -21.00
C SER A 4 5.27 2.61 -21.41
N SER A 5 5.38 1.74 -22.40
CA SER A 5 6.44 1.30 -23.31
C SER A 5 5.74 0.85 -24.60
N ASP A 6 6.52 0.64 -25.67
CA ASP A 6 6.15 0.04 -26.97
C ASP A 6 5.75 0.99 -28.12
N SER A 7 6.72 1.27 -28.99
CA SER A 7 6.69 0.84 -30.41
C SER A 7 7.94 1.33 -31.16
N PHE A 8 8.78 0.38 -31.58
CA PHE A 8 9.81 0.61 -32.57
C PHE A 8 9.15 0.83 -33.93
N SER A 9 9.22 2.04 -34.49
CA SER A 9 8.87 2.26 -35.90
C SER A 9 10.06 1.84 -36.78
N CYS A 10 9.87 0.81 -37.59
CA CYS A 10 10.63 0.60 -38.82
C CYS A 10 9.64 0.52 -39.98
N SER A 11 9.52 1.57 -40.78
CA SER A 11 9.43 1.40 -42.24
C SER A 11 9.78 2.68 -42.99
N ASP A 12 10.74 2.52 -43.89
CA ASP A 12 11.10 3.46 -44.94
C ASP A 12 9.94 3.67 -45.93
N GLY A 13 9.94 4.87 -46.52
CA GLY A 13 8.77 5.44 -47.17
C GLY A 13 8.35 4.87 -48.52
N MET A 14 7.16 5.31 -48.94
CA MET A 14 6.83 5.52 -50.35
C MET A 14 5.90 6.72 -50.51
N ASN A 15 6.41 7.75 -51.18
CA ASN A 15 5.63 8.80 -51.81
C ASN A 15 4.82 8.20 -52.98
N GLY A 16 3.51 8.34 -52.95
CA GLY A 16 2.63 7.94 -54.05
C GLY A 16 1.38 8.81 -54.11
N GLY A 17 1.48 9.97 -54.75
CA GLY A 17 0.32 10.81 -55.06
C GLY A 17 -0.65 10.10 -56.01
N GLY A 18 -1.92 10.06 -55.64
CA GLY A 18 -3.00 9.50 -56.44
C GLY A 18 -4.31 10.24 -56.16
N SER A 19 -4.87 10.82 -57.21
CA SER A 19 -6.07 11.65 -57.25
C SER A 19 -7.37 10.91 -56.87
N VAL A 20 -8.20 11.59 -56.07
CA VAL A 20 -9.60 11.26 -55.72
C VAL A 20 -10.53 11.26 -56.96
N PRO A 21 -11.39 10.23 -57.14
CA PRO A 21 -12.61 10.33 -57.94
C PRO A 21 -13.86 10.50 -57.06
N PRO A 22 -14.87 11.27 -57.51
CA PRO A 22 -15.99 11.69 -56.68
C PRO A 22 -17.19 10.74 -56.81
N PHE A 23 -17.52 10.03 -55.74
CA PHE A 23 -18.88 9.51 -55.55
C PHE A 23 -19.11 9.20 -54.07
N LEU A 24 -20.00 9.97 -53.42
CA LEU A 24 -21.01 9.50 -52.47
C LEU A 24 -21.68 10.71 -51.80
N ARG A 25 -22.75 11.17 -52.45
CA ARG A 25 -23.77 12.03 -51.86
C ARG A 25 -24.90 11.11 -51.43
N ALA A 26 -24.96 10.78 -50.14
CA ALA A 26 -26.18 10.51 -49.36
C ALA A 26 -25.86 9.62 -48.15
N TYR A 27 -25.45 10.22 -47.03
CA TYR A 27 -25.80 9.74 -45.68
C TYR A 27 -25.50 10.85 -44.66
N ALA A 28 -26.30 11.91 -44.69
CA ALA A 28 -26.23 13.00 -43.70
C ALA A 28 -27.58 13.71 -43.63
N THR A 29 -28.57 13.06 -43.02
CA THR A 29 -29.74 13.72 -42.39
C THR A 29 -30.50 12.69 -41.56
N ARG A 30 -30.05 12.44 -40.33
CA ARG A 30 -30.88 12.03 -39.17
C ARG A 30 -29.98 11.90 -37.96
N ARG A 31 -29.76 13.01 -37.27
CA ARG A 31 -29.69 13.09 -35.80
C ARG A 31 -29.67 14.59 -35.48
N GLY A 32 -30.86 15.11 -35.21
CA GLY A 32 -31.02 16.41 -34.58
C GLY A 32 -30.70 16.21 -33.11
N TYR A 33 -29.55 16.74 -32.68
CA TYR A 33 -29.25 16.89 -31.27
C TYR A 33 -30.29 17.83 -30.64
N SER A 34 -31.03 17.32 -29.65
CA SER A 34 -31.83 18.13 -28.74
C SER A 34 -31.19 18.00 -27.37
N PRO A 35 -30.66 19.08 -26.76
CA PRO A 35 -30.19 19.03 -25.39
C PRO A 35 -31.36 18.73 -24.45
N ILE A 36 -31.16 17.78 -23.53
CA ILE A 36 -32.10 17.42 -22.47
C ILE A 36 -32.39 18.65 -21.61
N GLY A 37 -33.67 18.99 -21.50
CA GLY A 37 -34.15 20.22 -20.88
C GLY A 37 -34.09 20.22 -19.36
N ARG A 38 -33.56 21.30 -18.78
CA ARG A 38 -33.93 21.77 -17.44
C ARG A 38 -35.08 22.78 -17.57
N ARG A 39 -36.24 22.46 -16.98
CA ARG A 39 -37.30 23.45 -16.69
C ARG A 39 -36.79 24.37 -15.59
N TYR A 40 -36.59 25.66 -15.90
CA TYR A 40 -36.53 26.71 -14.89
C TYR A 40 -37.59 27.77 -15.16
N ASP A 41 -38.25 28.13 -14.07
CA ASP A 41 -39.45 28.95 -13.97
C ASP A 41 -39.11 30.44 -14.19
N ASP A 42 -40.01 31.15 -14.87
CA ASP A 42 -39.77 32.45 -15.47
C ASP A 42 -40.10 33.56 -14.45
N ARG A 43 -39.09 34.18 -13.83
CA ARG A 43 -39.25 35.42 -13.05
C ARG A 43 -38.24 36.49 -13.45
N ARG A 44 -38.79 37.50 -14.13
CA ARG A 44 -38.23 38.80 -14.47
C ARG A 44 -37.51 39.45 -13.29
N VAL A 45 -36.26 39.85 -13.48
CA VAL A 45 -35.61 40.90 -12.68
C VAL A 45 -34.97 41.91 -13.61
N ALA A 46 -35.20 43.18 -13.28
CA ALA A 46 -34.90 44.36 -14.08
C ALA A 46 -33.40 44.66 -14.18
N VAL A 47 -33.01 45.15 -15.35
CA VAL A 47 -31.72 45.76 -15.65
C VAL A 47 -31.56 47.05 -14.84
N VAL A 48 -30.55 47.11 -13.97
CA VAL A 48 -30.00 48.36 -13.43
C VAL A 48 -28.56 48.45 -13.89
N GLY A 49 -28.31 49.38 -14.82
CA GLY A 49 -26.96 49.73 -15.25
C GLY A 49 -26.24 50.55 -14.19
N VAL A 50 -24.98 50.22 -13.93
CA VAL A 50 -24.05 51.11 -13.23
C VAL A 50 -22.78 51.22 -14.06
N ARG A 51 -22.59 52.42 -14.62
CA ARG A 51 -21.33 52.94 -15.13
C ARG A 51 -20.36 53.14 -13.96
N GLY A 52 -19.18 52.56 -14.03
CA GLY A 52 -18.07 52.84 -13.13
C GLY A 52 -16.75 52.90 -13.90
N MET A 53 -16.34 54.11 -14.29
CA MET A 53 -14.97 54.43 -14.73
C MET A 53 -13.97 54.06 -13.63
N PHE A 54 -12.90 53.33 -13.94
CA PHE A 54 -11.66 53.45 -13.18
C PHE A 54 -10.43 53.43 -14.09
N SER A 55 -9.52 54.32 -13.72
CA SER A 55 -8.46 54.94 -14.50
C SER A 55 -7.19 54.11 -14.50
N TRP A 56 -6.59 53.99 -15.68
CA TRP A 56 -5.16 53.77 -15.88
C TRP A 56 -4.31 54.78 -15.09
N LYS A 57 -3.27 54.27 -14.39
CA LYS A 57 -1.90 54.82 -14.24
C LYS A 57 -1.27 54.34 -12.93
N ARG A 58 -0.23 53.50 -13.05
CA ARG A 58 1.16 53.81 -12.67
C ARG A 58 2.04 52.57 -12.81
N ALA A 59 2.85 52.57 -13.88
CA ALA A 59 4.15 51.93 -13.91
C ALA A 59 5.19 52.92 -13.35
N VAL A 60 6.24 52.40 -12.69
CA VAL A 60 7.65 52.84 -12.65
C VAL A 60 8.28 52.24 -11.39
N GLY A 61 9.29 51.39 -11.54
CA GLY A 61 10.14 50.98 -10.41
C GLY A 61 11.00 49.72 -10.58
N ALA A 62 11.66 49.49 -11.73
CA ALA A 62 12.71 48.47 -11.84
C ALA A 62 13.79 48.87 -12.84
N ALA A 63 15.01 49.13 -12.36
CA ALA A 63 16.31 48.90 -13.03
C ALA A 63 17.44 49.68 -12.32
N ALA A 64 18.32 48.95 -11.62
CA ALA A 64 19.74 49.27 -11.33
C ALA A 64 20.22 48.37 -10.17
N VAL A 65 21.35 47.67 -10.14
CA VAL A 65 22.47 47.44 -11.06
C VAL A 65 23.14 46.15 -10.58
N PHE A 66 23.48 45.27 -11.51
CA PHE A 66 24.20 44.01 -11.33
C PHE A 66 25.66 44.25 -11.71
N VAL A 67 26.57 44.50 -10.76
CA VAL A 67 28.03 44.44 -10.97
C VAL A 67 28.72 44.09 -9.65
N ALA A 68 29.63 43.12 -9.71
CA ALA A 68 30.64 42.70 -8.74
C ALA A 68 30.27 41.51 -7.82
N PHE A 69 30.64 40.28 -8.24
CA PHE A 69 31.76 39.55 -7.63
C PHE A 69 32.05 38.25 -8.39
N VAL A 70 32.99 38.28 -9.33
CA VAL A 70 33.73 37.11 -9.80
C VAL A 70 35.19 37.39 -9.50
N ALA A 71 35.73 36.81 -8.43
CA ALA A 71 37.15 36.51 -8.23
C ALA A 71 37.36 35.78 -6.89
N ALA A 72 38.15 34.70 -6.95
CA ALA A 72 38.61 33.83 -5.86
C ALA A 72 37.56 32.78 -5.42
N VAL A 73 37.77 31.46 -5.54
CA VAL A 73 39.01 30.69 -5.43
C VAL A 73 38.91 29.43 -6.31
N SER A 74 39.80 29.33 -7.29
CA SER A 74 40.28 28.03 -7.79
C SER A 74 41.73 27.91 -7.30
N THR A 75 42.02 26.90 -6.48
CA THR A 75 43.33 26.20 -6.39
C THR A 75 43.24 25.09 -5.35
N SER A 76 43.14 23.83 -5.78
CA SER A 76 44.06 22.75 -5.38
C SER A 76 43.61 21.37 -5.91
N ASN A 77 44.20 21.05 -7.04
CA ASN A 77 44.55 19.76 -7.60
C ASN A 77 44.64 18.51 -6.67
N SER A 78 44.02 17.44 -7.15
CA SER A 78 44.58 16.11 -7.48
C SER A 78 45.14 15.20 -6.37
N TRP A 79 44.49 14.04 -6.16
CA TRP A 79 45.15 12.77 -5.83
C TRP A 79 44.52 11.61 -6.63
N ARG A 80 45.35 10.58 -6.86
CA ARG A 80 45.29 9.57 -7.93
C ARG A 80 44.32 8.40 -7.69
N LEU A 81 43.98 7.78 -8.82
CA LEU A 81 43.50 6.41 -9.08
C LEU A 81 44.10 5.30 -8.19
N ALA A 82 43.22 4.44 -7.69
CA ALA A 82 43.29 2.98 -7.63
C ALA A 82 41.84 2.51 -7.34
N GLY A 83 41.16 1.72 -8.18
CA GLY A 83 41.57 0.43 -8.70
C GLY A 83 41.21 -0.66 -7.70
N GLY A 84 39.95 -1.10 -7.69
CA GLY A 84 39.49 -2.18 -6.82
C GLY A 84 37.99 -2.47 -6.98
N SER A 85 37.67 -3.50 -7.76
CA SER A 85 36.36 -4.17 -7.72
C SER A 85 36.15 -4.87 -6.37
N PRO A 86 34.91 -5.03 -5.92
CA PRO A 86 34.55 -6.25 -5.21
C PRO A 86 33.31 -6.90 -5.84
N ARG A 87 33.56 -8.03 -6.51
CA ARG A 87 32.70 -9.21 -6.34
C ARG A 87 33.03 -9.78 -4.97
N ASP A 88 32.01 -9.95 -4.13
CA ASP A 88 31.76 -11.15 -3.32
C ASP A 88 30.60 -10.82 -2.36
N GLY A 89 29.43 -11.39 -2.65
CA GLY A 89 28.31 -11.44 -1.73
C GLY A 89 28.68 -12.31 -0.54
N GLN A 90 28.92 -11.68 0.61
CA GLN A 90 28.98 -12.36 1.89
C GLN A 90 27.57 -12.37 2.49
N HIS A 91 27.01 -13.57 2.59
CA HIS A 91 25.92 -13.88 3.49
C HIS A 91 26.23 -13.35 4.89
N LEU A 92 25.37 -12.45 5.39
CA LEU A 92 25.26 -12.09 6.79
C LEU A 92 24.84 -13.34 7.58
N GLN A 93 25.80 -14.09 8.10
CA GLN A 93 25.57 -15.07 9.15
C GLN A 93 25.86 -14.42 10.51
N ASP A 94 24.85 -14.46 11.38
CA ASP A 94 24.87 -14.00 12.76
C ASP A 94 26.02 -14.62 13.56
N SER A 95 27.02 -13.81 13.90
CA SER A 95 28.00 -14.13 14.94
C SER A 95 27.66 -13.35 16.21
N GLY A 96 26.80 -13.91 17.06
CA GLY A 96 26.28 -13.20 18.23
C GLY A 96 25.79 -14.08 19.38
N SER A 97 26.58 -15.05 19.85
CA SER A 97 26.33 -15.71 21.15
C SER A 97 27.60 -15.70 21.99
N ASN A 98 27.69 -14.83 23.01
CA ASN A 98 28.48 -15.03 24.26
C ASN A 98 28.61 -13.81 25.20
N SER A 99 27.86 -12.70 25.07
CA SER A 99 28.08 -11.50 25.92
C SER A 99 27.17 -11.34 27.16
N HIS A 100 26.28 -12.29 27.48
CA HIS A 100 25.21 -12.08 28.49
C HIS A 100 25.59 -12.04 29.99
N ARG A 101 26.87 -11.98 30.39
CA ARG A 101 27.24 -12.21 31.81
C ARG A 101 27.36 -10.96 32.70
N GLY A 102 27.88 -9.84 32.19
CA GLY A 102 28.33 -8.73 33.04
C GLY A 102 27.25 -7.91 33.79
N ILE A 103 26.04 -7.80 33.23
CA ILE A 103 24.98 -6.95 33.81
C ILE A 103 24.11 -7.71 34.81
N PHE A 104 23.94 -9.02 34.62
CA PHE A 104 23.23 -9.86 35.57
C PHE A 104 24.06 -10.14 36.83
N GLU A 105 25.39 -10.15 36.72
CA GLU A 105 26.30 -10.19 37.88
C GLU A 105 26.17 -8.92 38.74
N ALA A 106 26.00 -7.73 38.15
CA ALA A 106 25.75 -6.49 38.90
C ALA A 106 24.36 -6.46 39.56
N PHE A 107 23.37 -7.16 38.98
CA PHE A 107 22.05 -7.33 39.58
C PHE A 107 22.08 -8.36 40.72
N GLU A 108 22.79 -9.48 40.55
CA GLU A 108 23.05 -10.44 41.61
C GLU A 108 23.84 -9.79 42.76
N GLU A 109 24.87 -8.98 42.51
CA GLU A 109 25.58 -8.24 43.57
C GLU A 109 24.67 -7.26 44.32
N ARG A 110 23.68 -6.67 43.64
CA ARG A 110 22.79 -5.64 44.21
C ARG A 110 21.57 -6.21 44.92
N TYR A 111 21.15 -7.44 44.59
CA TYR A 111 19.89 -8.03 45.04
C TYR A 111 20.01 -9.45 45.61
N SER A 112 21.08 -10.20 45.33
CA SER A 112 21.43 -11.39 46.10
C SER A 112 22.18 -10.94 47.36
N GLY A 113 21.47 -10.92 48.48
CA GLY A 113 22.12 -10.76 49.78
C GLY A 113 23.17 -11.85 49.93
N SER A 114 24.44 -11.44 50.00
CA SER A 114 25.65 -12.26 50.15
C SER A 114 25.41 -13.64 50.80
N SER A 115 25.49 -14.71 50.00
CA SER A 115 25.68 -16.07 50.50
C SER A 115 27.00 -16.64 49.96
N ALA A 116 28.11 -16.10 50.49
CA ALA A 116 29.40 -16.79 50.39
C ALA A 116 29.36 -18.05 51.27
N GLY A 117 29.29 -19.23 50.65
CA GLY A 117 29.34 -20.50 51.38
C GLY A 117 29.45 -21.71 50.47
N GLY A 118 30.68 -22.05 50.06
CA GLY A 118 30.97 -23.25 49.29
C GLY A 118 30.64 -24.53 50.07
N GLY A 119 29.98 -25.48 49.42
CA GLY A 119 29.75 -26.81 49.97
C GLY A 119 28.87 -27.74 49.14
N GLY A 120 29.50 -28.57 48.31
CA GLY A 120 29.10 -29.97 48.12
C GLY A 120 27.90 -30.30 47.21
N GLY A 121 28.23 -30.64 45.96
CA GLY A 121 27.50 -31.49 45.01
C GLY A 121 26.23 -32.20 45.49
N ARG A 122 25.10 -31.50 45.35
CA ARG A 122 23.82 -32.11 44.96
C ARG A 122 23.43 -31.46 43.65
N GLY A 123 22.85 -32.23 42.73
CA GLY A 123 22.33 -31.68 41.47
C GLY A 123 21.28 -30.61 41.79
N GLU A 124 21.70 -29.35 41.82
CA GLU A 124 20.82 -28.22 41.97
C GLU A 124 19.97 -28.17 40.71
N GLU A 125 18.70 -28.56 40.84
CA GLU A 125 17.69 -28.20 39.87
C GLU A 125 17.74 -26.67 39.78
N GLY A 126 18.17 -26.16 38.63
CA GLY A 126 18.21 -24.72 38.37
C GLY A 126 16.83 -24.09 38.58
N PRO A 127 16.76 -22.76 38.75
CA PRO A 127 15.49 -22.06 38.94
C PRO A 127 14.49 -22.48 37.85
N GLY A 128 13.23 -22.64 38.25
CA GLY A 128 12.16 -22.96 37.32
C GLY A 128 12.05 -21.94 36.19
N ARG A 129 11.44 -22.34 35.06
CA ARG A 129 11.21 -21.42 33.94
C ARG A 129 9.83 -20.78 34.04
N LEU A 130 9.77 -19.45 33.99
CA LEU A 130 8.52 -18.71 33.87
C LEU A 130 8.08 -18.65 32.38
N GLU A 131 6.78 -18.72 32.15
CA GLU A 131 6.18 -18.42 30.84
C GLU A 131 5.56 -17.03 30.90
N LEU A 132 5.94 -16.18 29.95
CA LEU A 132 5.48 -14.80 29.85
C LEU A 132 4.51 -14.67 28.68
N LYS A 133 3.43 -13.92 28.89
CA LYS A 133 2.46 -13.61 27.85
C LYS A 133 2.14 -12.12 27.86
N ALA A 134 2.32 -11.47 26.72
CA ALA A 134 1.92 -10.08 26.48
C ALA A 134 0.53 -10.05 25.85
N THR A 135 -0.34 -9.19 26.37
CA THR A 135 -1.67 -8.94 25.82
C THR A 135 -2.03 -7.47 25.90
N ASN A 136 -2.68 -6.95 24.87
CA ASN A 136 -3.38 -5.66 24.89
C ASN A 136 -4.87 -5.89 24.59
N GLU A 137 -5.58 -4.85 24.16
CA GLU A 137 -6.98 -4.88 23.74
C GLU A 137 -7.27 -5.84 22.58
N TYR A 138 -6.27 -6.20 21.78
CA TYR A 138 -6.37 -7.20 20.69
C TYR A 138 -6.10 -8.64 21.16
N GLY A 139 -5.73 -8.84 22.43
CA GLY A 139 -5.37 -10.15 22.96
C GLY A 139 -3.88 -10.45 22.84
N GLU A 140 -3.53 -11.73 22.67
CA GLU A 140 -2.13 -12.15 22.44
C GLU A 140 -1.80 -11.99 20.97
N TYR A 141 -0.60 -11.48 20.67
CA TYR A 141 -0.12 -11.40 19.30
C TYR A 141 -0.06 -12.78 18.63
N ASP A 142 -0.29 -12.80 17.33
CA ASP A 142 -0.25 -14.01 16.53
C ASP A 142 1.14 -14.67 16.61
N ARG A 143 1.19 -15.89 17.14
CA ARG A 143 2.46 -16.62 17.35
C ARG A 143 3.13 -16.98 16.02
N GLY A 144 2.35 -17.22 14.97
CA GLY A 144 2.87 -17.47 13.63
C GLY A 144 3.63 -16.26 13.09
N ALA A 145 3.03 -15.07 13.19
CA ALA A 145 3.68 -13.82 12.84
C ALA A 145 4.95 -13.56 13.67
N LEU A 146 4.90 -13.73 15.01
CA LEU A 146 6.09 -13.58 15.85
C LEU A 146 7.22 -14.54 15.43
N ALA A 147 6.88 -15.79 15.12
CA ALA A 147 7.84 -16.77 14.65
C ALA A 147 8.47 -16.35 13.32
N LEU A 148 7.65 -15.90 12.37
CA LEU A 148 8.05 -15.46 11.04
C LEU A 148 9.01 -14.25 11.10
N TYR A 149 8.74 -13.28 11.96
CA TYR A 149 9.64 -12.14 12.19
C TYR A 149 10.85 -12.46 13.10
N GLY A 150 10.94 -13.67 13.64
CA GLY A 150 12.01 -14.02 14.58
C GLY A 150 11.91 -13.30 15.94
N LEU A 151 10.73 -12.82 16.32
CA LEU A 151 10.51 -12.06 17.56
C LEU A 151 10.09 -13.00 18.71
N GLU A 152 10.39 -12.59 19.95
CA GLU A 152 9.94 -13.31 21.15
C GLU A 152 8.67 -12.69 21.75
N MET A 153 8.60 -11.36 21.76
CA MET A 153 7.48 -10.59 22.28
C MET A 153 7.41 -9.24 21.58
N VAL A 154 6.19 -8.79 21.30
CA VAL A 154 5.91 -7.47 20.74
C VAL A 154 5.11 -6.66 21.74
N VAL A 155 5.37 -5.36 21.77
CA VAL A 155 4.57 -4.35 22.46
C VAL A 155 4.31 -3.23 21.47
N GLU A 156 3.07 -2.79 21.36
CA GLU A 156 2.74 -1.64 20.52
C GLU A 156 3.06 -0.32 21.25
N PRO A 157 3.65 0.66 20.55
CA PRO A 157 3.94 1.96 21.12
C PRO A 157 2.65 2.68 21.52
N HIS A 158 2.71 3.47 22.58
CA HIS A 158 1.61 4.25 23.17
C HIS A 158 0.40 3.44 23.65
N ARG A 159 0.49 2.10 23.63
CA ARG A 159 -0.54 1.18 24.14
C ARG A 159 -0.12 0.55 25.46
N ALA A 160 -1.10 0.34 26.34
CA ALA A 160 -0.88 -0.35 27.59
C ALA A 160 -0.87 -1.86 27.35
N THR A 161 0.30 -2.47 27.40
CA THR A 161 0.45 -3.93 27.27
C THR A 161 0.58 -4.58 28.63
N ARG A 162 -0.29 -5.56 28.90
CA ARG A 162 -0.26 -6.38 30.11
C ARG A 162 0.65 -7.58 29.88
N ILE A 163 1.69 -7.70 30.69
CA ILE A 163 2.58 -8.86 30.71
C ILE A 163 2.23 -9.73 31.91
N THR A 164 1.82 -10.96 31.65
CA THR A 164 1.42 -11.94 32.67
C THR A 164 2.44 -13.06 32.79
N VAL A 165 2.61 -13.54 34.02
CA VAL A 165 3.45 -14.70 34.33
C VAL A 165 2.56 -15.90 34.61
N SER A 166 2.84 -17.01 33.96
CA SER A 166 2.34 -18.31 34.39
C SER A 166 3.52 -19.21 34.77
N SER A 167 3.41 -19.91 35.91
CA SER A 167 4.42 -20.89 36.28
C SER A 167 4.19 -22.14 35.47
N SER A 168 5.16 -22.53 34.63
CA SER A 168 5.17 -23.87 34.07
C SER A 168 5.27 -24.85 35.25
N ARG A 169 4.20 -25.62 35.51
CA ARG A 169 4.33 -26.71 36.49
C ARG A 169 5.41 -27.64 35.94
N PRO A 170 6.41 -28.07 36.73
CA PRO A 170 7.33 -29.11 36.29
C PRO A 170 6.47 -30.25 35.79
N ARG A 171 6.64 -30.61 34.50
CA ARG A 171 5.90 -31.71 33.89
C ARG A 171 6.34 -32.94 34.68
N ARG A 172 5.55 -33.34 35.69
CA ARG A 172 5.81 -34.59 36.42
C ARG A 172 5.83 -35.65 35.34
N LEU A 173 7.02 -36.19 35.08
CA LEU A 173 7.16 -37.34 34.18
C LEU A 173 6.11 -38.36 34.65
N PRO A 174 5.25 -38.87 33.74
CA PRO A 174 4.34 -39.93 34.12
C PRO A 174 5.17 -41.03 34.79
N PRO A 175 4.74 -41.55 35.95
CA PRO A 175 5.48 -42.61 36.63
C PRO A 175 5.76 -43.71 35.61
N SER A 176 7.04 -44.09 35.47
CA SER A 176 7.47 -45.07 34.49
C SER A 176 6.60 -46.33 34.63
N GLU A 177 5.84 -46.65 33.58
CA GLU A 177 5.13 -47.92 33.45
C GLU A 177 6.15 -49.06 33.41
N ASN A 178 6.50 -49.56 34.59
CA ASN A 178 7.17 -50.84 34.80
C ASN A 178 6.80 -51.35 36.19
N SER A 179 5.52 -51.67 36.35
CA SER A 179 5.05 -52.59 37.38
C SER A 179 3.72 -53.19 36.95
N GLU A 180 3.78 -54.29 36.21
CA GLU A 180 2.76 -55.34 36.33
C GLU A 180 2.68 -55.73 37.81
N VAL A 181 1.46 -55.86 38.36
CA VAL A 181 1.04 -56.90 39.33
C VAL A 181 -0.34 -56.55 39.94
N SER A 182 -1.27 -57.47 39.68
CA SER A 182 -2.44 -57.94 40.43
C SER A 182 -3.51 -56.97 40.96
N GLU A 183 -4.70 -57.12 40.39
CA GLU A 183 -5.99 -56.95 41.04
C GLU A 183 -6.06 -57.77 42.35
N ASN A 184 -6.30 -57.12 43.49
CA ASN A 184 -7.22 -57.60 44.51
C ASN A 184 -7.41 -56.63 45.69
N SER A 185 -8.64 -56.68 46.19
CA SER A 185 -9.13 -56.35 47.53
C SER A 185 -9.61 -54.93 47.84
N GLU A 186 -10.90 -54.94 48.19
CA GLU A 186 -11.73 -53.92 48.81
C GLU A 186 -11.21 -53.48 50.20
N ASN A 187 -11.72 -52.31 50.63
CA ASN A 187 -11.66 -51.75 51.98
C ASN A 187 -10.33 -51.16 52.46
N SER A 188 -10.17 -49.85 52.31
CA SER A 188 -9.35 -49.05 53.24
C SER A 188 -9.88 -47.62 53.38
N GLU A 189 -9.78 -47.13 54.61
CA GLU A 189 -10.44 -45.96 55.18
C GLU A 189 -10.01 -44.63 54.54
N LYS A 190 -10.97 -43.69 54.47
CA LYS A 190 -10.72 -42.27 54.17
C LYS A 190 -9.72 -41.68 55.17
N SER A 191 -8.45 -41.62 54.78
CA SER A 191 -7.45 -40.79 55.47
C SER A 191 -7.81 -39.30 55.32
N PRO A 192 -7.65 -38.49 56.38
CA PRO A 192 -7.95 -37.06 56.33
C PRO A 192 -7.01 -36.38 55.32
N SER A 193 -7.59 -35.58 54.42
CA SER A 193 -6.85 -34.74 53.49
C SER A 193 -5.78 -33.94 54.25
N PRO A 194 -4.51 -33.95 53.83
CA PRO A 194 -3.48 -33.16 54.48
C PRO A 194 -3.89 -31.68 54.46
N PRO A 195 -3.58 -30.90 55.51
CA PRO A 195 -3.92 -29.49 55.55
C PRO A 195 -3.35 -28.81 54.31
N LEU A 196 -4.21 -28.04 53.61
CA LEU A 196 -3.82 -27.16 52.51
C LEU A 196 -2.66 -26.29 53.02
N SER A 197 -1.44 -26.67 52.67
CA SER A 197 -0.23 -25.91 52.96
C SER A 197 -0.46 -24.52 52.38
N SER A 198 -0.62 -23.52 53.26
CA SER A 198 -0.71 -22.13 52.83
C SER A 198 0.63 -21.75 52.21
N SER A 199 0.73 -21.84 50.88
CA SER A 199 1.92 -21.40 50.18
C SER A 199 2.16 -19.93 50.52
N SER A 200 3.34 -19.62 51.04
CA SER A 200 3.74 -18.24 51.29
C SER A 200 3.51 -17.38 50.03
N PRO A 201 3.10 -16.11 50.18
CA PRO A 201 2.86 -15.24 49.04
C PRO A 201 4.17 -15.06 48.26
N ARG A 202 4.17 -15.55 47.02
CA ARG A 202 5.29 -15.38 46.09
C ARG A 202 5.40 -13.92 45.68
N ARG A 203 6.63 -13.40 45.55
CA ARG A 203 6.89 -12.05 45.03
C ARG A 203 7.47 -12.13 43.63
N TYR A 204 7.22 -11.10 42.83
CA TYR A 204 7.80 -10.96 41.50
C TYR A 204 8.61 -9.68 41.41
N TYR A 205 9.80 -9.80 40.83
CA TYR A 205 10.64 -8.68 40.40
C TYR A 205 10.59 -8.58 38.88
N TRP A 206 10.43 -7.34 38.41
CA TRP A 206 10.35 -7.00 37.00
C TRP A 206 11.42 -5.96 36.71
N LEU A 207 12.22 -6.22 35.69
CA LEU A 207 13.26 -5.31 35.21
C LEU A 207 13.15 -5.21 33.69
N LEU A 208 12.73 -4.05 33.21
CA LEU A 208 12.66 -3.73 31.78
C LEU A 208 13.66 -2.62 31.46
N VAL A 209 14.54 -2.86 30.51
CA VAL A 209 15.59 -1.90 30.10
C VAL A 209 15.71 -1.89 28.58
N ARG A 210 16.10 -0.74 28.01
CA ARG A 210 16.47 -0.68 26.58
C ARG A 210 17.65 -1.62 26.32
N ALA A 211 17.62 -2.24 25.16
CA ALA A 211 18.62 -3.20 24.73
C ALA A 211 19.32 -2.75 23.45
N ASP A 212 20.55 -3.21 23.25
CA ASP A 212 21.24 -3.07 21.98
C ASP A 212 20.62 -3.98 20.90
N ARG A 213 21.23 -3.98 19.70
CA ARG A 213 20.75 -4.80 18.57
C ARG A 213 20.73 -6.30 18.89
N SER A 214 21.61 -6.77 19.78
CA SER A 214 21.71 -8.17 20.24
C SER A 214 20.70 -8.52 21.33
N GLY A 215 19.91 -7.55 21.81
CA GLY A 215 19.01 -7.74 22.94
C GLY A 215 19.72 -7.68 24.30
N ALA A 216 21.00 -7.33 24.34
CA ALA A 216 21.72 -7.13 25.59
C ALA A 216 21.31 -5.79 26.21
N PRO A 217 21.05 -5.72 27.53
CA PRO A 217 20.81 -4.45 28.21
C PRO A 217 21.91 -3.44 27.93
N LEU A 218 21.52 -2.19 27.69
CA LEU A 218 22.47 -1.10 27.60
C LEU A 218 23.00 -0.72 29.00
N ASP A 219 24.31 -0.58 29.15
CA ASP A 219 24.94 -0.18 30.40
C ASP A 219 24.46 1.22 30.84
N GLY A 220 24.14 1.36 32.14
CA GLY A 220 23.74 2.65 32.73
C GLY A 220 22.30 3.09 32.46
N VAL A 221 21.45 2.23 31.87
CA VAL A 221 20.04 2.57 31.63
C VAL A 221 19.18 2.38 32.88
N THR A 222 18.38 3.40 33.20
CA THR A 222 17.37 3.36 34.26
C THR A 222 16.27 2.36 33.90
N PRO A 223 15.90 1.44 34.79
CA PRO A 223 14.75 0.56 34.58
C PRO A 223 13.48 1.33 34.24
N LEU A 224 12.80 0.94 33.16
CA LEU A 224 11.49 1.48 32.79
C LEU A 224 10.38 0.96 33.71
N VAL A 225 10.59 -0.24 34.25
CA VAL A 225 9.79 -0.83 35.33
C VAL A 225 10.76 -1.43 36.34
N ASP A 226 10.72 -0.96 37.58
CA ASP A 226 11.36 -1.56 38.76
C ASP A 226 10.33 -1.59 39.89
N THR A 227 9.55 -2.66 39.95
CA THR A 227 8.59 -2.88 41.03
C THR A 227 9.07 -3.99 41.93
N LYS A 228 9.49 -3.64 43.15
CA LYS A 228 10.04 -4.60 44.13
C LYS A 228 9.01 -5.55 44.75
N VAL A 229 7.71 -5.33 44.50
CA VAL A 229 6.62 -6.22 44.93
C VAL A 229 5.43 -6.07 43.96
N ALA A 230 5.48 -6.70 42.80
CA ALA A 230 4.31 -6.85 41.93
C ALA A 230 3.73 -8.26 42.03
N GLY A 231 2.44 -8.40 41.71
CA GLY A 231 1.83 -9.71 41.45
C GLY A 231 2.41 -10.34 40.17
N PRO A 232 1.84 -11.45 39.68
CA PRO A 232 2.25 -12.11 38.44
C PRO A 232 1.87 -11.31 37.17
N LEU A 233 1.69 -10.00 37.29
CA LEU A 233 1.21 -9.10 36.25
C LEU A 233 1.96 -7.77 36.34
N ALA A 234 2.46 -7.30 35.21
CA ALA A 234 2.94 -5.93 35.01
C ALA A 234 2.21 -5.30 33.82
N THR A 235 2.08 -3.97 33.81
CA THR A 235 1.60 -3.22 32.65
C THR A 235 2.74 -2.33 32.18
N VAL A 236 3.02 -2.35 30.89
CA VAL A 236 4.05 -1.54 30.24
C VAL A 236 3.44 -0.67 29.15
N THR A 237 3.99 0.52 28.97
CA THR A 237 3.70 1.39 27.83
C THR A 237 5.01 1.92 27.31
N LEU A 238 5.35 1.54 26.09
CA LEU A 238 6.56 1.97 25.39
C LEU A 238 6.18 3.03 24.37
N THR A 239 7.13 3.84 23.92
CA THR A 239 6.87 4.96 22.99
C THR A 239 7.76 4.93 21.76
N ASP A 240 8.90 4.23 21.83
CA ASP A 240 9.91 4.30 20.78
C ASP A 240 9.74 3.09 19.86
N ALA A 241 9.04 3.26 18.73
CA ALA A 241 8.91 2.21 17.73
C ALA A 241 10.26 1.88 17.08
N GLY A 242 10.48 0.61 16.69
CA GLY A 242 11.75 0.12 16.17
C GLY A 242 12.80 -0.21 17.24
N GLU A 243 12.52 0.05 18.52
CA GLU A 243 13.46 -0.23 19.62
C GLU A 243 13.28 -1.62 20.23
N LYS A 244 14.39 -2.15 20.77
CA LYS A 244 14.42 -3.42 21.51
C LYS A 244 14.61 -3.17 23.01
N TYR A 245 14.03 -4.05 23.81
CA TYR A 245 14.11 -4.02 25.26
C TYR A 245 14.37 -5.42 25.82
N ALA A 246 15.18 -5.50 26.86
CA ALA A 246 15.39 -6.73 27.61
C ALA A 246 14.48 -6.73 28.84
N LEU A 247 13.67 -7.78 29.00
CA LEU A 247 12.83 -8.00 30.16
C LEU A 247 13.36 -9.19 30.97
N LEU A 248 13.71 -8.94 32.23
CA LEU A 248 13.96 -9.96 33.25
C LEU A 248 12.77 -10.00 34.22
N VAL A 249 12.22 -11.20 34.43
CA VAL A 249 11.21 -11.46 35.45
C VAL A 249 11.71 -12.54 36.39
N GLN A 250 11.71 -12.26 37.69
CA GLN A 250 12.10 -13.22 38.71
C GLN A 250 10.96 -13.45 39.69
N GLN A 251 10.62 -14.71 39.92
CA GLN A 251 9.73 -15.15 40.98
C GLN A 251 10.59 -15.56 42.18
N VAL A 252 10.34 -14.95 43.34
CA VAL A 252 11.08 -15.24 44.57
C VAL A 252 10.15 -15.68 45.69
N GLU A 253 10.71 -16.45 46.63
CA GLU A 253 10.07 -16.75 47.91
C GLU A 253 10.07 -15.52 48.84
N ALA A 254 9.35 -15.62 49.95
CA ALA A 254 9.29 -14.56 50.96
C ALA A 254 10.66 -14.22 51.57
N ASP A 255 11.60 -15.17 51.60
CA ASP A 255 12.98 -15.02 52.08
C ASP A 255 13.94 -14.45 51.04
N GLY A 256 13.48 -14.20 49.80
CA GLY A 256 14.27 -13.68 48.70
C GLY A 256 14.95 -14.74 47.83
N SER A 257 14.78 -16.04 48.13
CA SER A 257 15.32 -17.10 47.28
C SER A 257 14.65 -17.13 45.90
N LEU A 258 15.45 -17.26 44.85
CA LEU A 258 14.96 -17.33 43.47
C LEU A 258 14.27 -18.68 43.22
N ILE A 259 12.99 -18.64 42.87
CA ILE A 259 12.19 -19.83 42.51
C ILE A 259 12.32 -20.08 41.02
N ALA A 260 12.12 -19.05 40.22
CA ALA A 260 12.02 -19.15 38.78
C ALA A 260 12.34 -17.81 38.12
N GLU A 261 12.85 -17.86 36.89
CA GLU A 261 13.08 -16.66 36.09
C GLU A 261 12.66 -16.83 34.63
N ALA A 262 12.45 -15.69 33.97
CA ALA A 262 12.36 -15.59 32.52
C ALA A 262 13.12 -14.36 32.04
N ARG A 263 13.76 -14.52 30.89
CA ARG A 263 14.44 -13.47 30.13
C ARG A 263 13.81 -13.49 28.74
N VAL A 264 13.34 -12.33 28.28
CA VAL A 264 12.72 -12.20 26.97
C VAL A 264 13.12 -10.86 26.35
N THR A 265 13.30 -10.86 25.03
CA THR A 265 13.45 -9.64 24.24
C THR A 265 12.08 -9.14 23.80
N ILE A 266 11.77 -7.89 24.15
CA ILE A 266 10.58 -7.19 23.69
C ILE A 266 10.98 -6.27 22.55
N THR A 267 10.24 -6.32 21.45
CA THR A 267 10.38 -5.35 20.35
C THR A 267 9.18 -4.43 20.34
N CYS A 268 9.43 -3.11 20.30
CA CYS A 268 8.38 -2.11 20.22
C CYS A 268 8.08 -1.81 18.75
N LYS A 269 6.92 -2.25 18.24
CA LYS A 269 6.51 -2.06 16.84
C LYS A 269 5.01 -1.82 16.76
N TYR A 270 4.60 -0.94 15.85
CA TYR A 270 3.20 -0.85 15.44
C TYR A 270 2.77 -2.17 14.77
N VAL A 271 1.50 -2.53 14.92
CA VAL A 271 0.96 -3.73 14.27
C VAL A 271 -0.13 -3.32 13.29
N ARG A 272 0.17 -3.46 12.00
CA ARG A 272 -0.78 -3.22 10.91
C ARG A 272 -1.76 -4.40 10.84
N ARG A 273 -3.06 -4.08 10.89
CA ARG A 273 -4.16 -5.06 11.01
C ARG A 273 -5.18 -4.89 9.92
N GLU A 274 -5.98 -5.92 9.71
CA GLU A 274 -7.16 -5.83 8.86
C GLU A 274 -8.13 -4.78 9.42
N LEU A 275 -8.61 -3.88 8.57
CA LEU A 275 -9.39 -2.69 8.95
C LEU A 275 -10.67 -3.02 9.74
N ARG A 276 -11.40 -4.08 9.37
CA ARG A 276 -12.62 -4.53 10.07
C ARG A 276 -12.30 -5.20 11.42
N SER A 277 -11.07 -5.70 11.60
CA SER A 277 -10.60 -6.27 12.87
C SER A 277 -10.18 -5.24 13.92
N LEU A 278 -10.02 -3.97 13.53
CA LEU A 278 -9.71 -2.89 14.48
C LEU A 278 -10.79 -2.76 15.56
N THR A 279 -10.38 -2.40 16.78
CA THR A 279 -11.34 -1.98 17.81
C THR A 279 -12.10 -0.74 17.35
N GLY A 280 -13.31 -0.52 17.89
CA GLY A 280 -14.08 0.69 17.57
C GLY A 280 -13.34 1.99 17.92
N GLU A 281 -12.54 1.99 19.00
CA GLU A 281 -11.70 3.13 19.38
C GLU A 281 -10.59 3.38 18.35
N ASP A 282 -9.86 2.34 17.95
CA ASP A 282 -8.74 2.48 16.99
C ASP A 282 -9.21 2.82 15.59
N ARG A 283 -10.32 2.23 15.14
CA ARG A 283 -10.92 2.58 13.85
C ARG A 283 -11.35 4.05 13.81
N THR A 284 -11.95 4.53 14.90
CA THR A 284 -12.32 5.95 15.04
C THR A 284 -11.08 6.85 15.08
N GLY A 285 -10.04 6.46 15.83
CA GLY A 285 -8.77 7.19 15.91
C GLY A 285 -8.07 7.30 14.56
N PHE A 286 -8.00 6.18 13.82
CA PHE A 286 -7.47 6.14 12.46
C PHE A 286 -8.23 7.08 11.51
N PHE A 287 -9.55 6.97 11.42
CA PHE A 287 -10.33 7.83 10.52
C PHE A 287 -10.29 9.31 10.93
N ALA A 288 -10.23 9.61 12.23
CA ALA A 288 -10.06 10.98 12.72
C ALA A 288 -8.69 11.56 12.32
N ALA A 289 -7.60 10.81 12.52
CA ALA A 289 -6.26 11.23 12.12
C ALA A 289 -6.14 11.38 10.60
N MET A 290 -6.71 10.44 9.83
CA MET A 290 -6.73 10.51 8.38
C MET A 290 -7.55 11.72 7.89
N ARG A 291 -8.72 11.99 8.48
CA ARG A 291 -9.50 13.19 8.12
C ARG A 291 -8.73 14.49 8.40
N GLU A 292 -8.04 14.59 9.53
CA GLU A 292 -7.16 15.72 9.81
C GLU A 292 -6.05 15.83 8.74
N PHE A 293 -5.36 14.74 8.43
CA PHE A 293 -4.30 14.67 7.41
C PHE A 293 -4.76 15.13 6.02
N TYR A 294 -6.03 14.92 5.66
CA TYR A 294 -6.61 15.37 4.39
C TYR A 294 -7.17 16.80 4.41
N THR A 295 -7.51 17.34 5.58
CA THR A 295 -8.21 18.63 5.70
C THR A 295 -7.31 19.76 6.18
N VAL A 296 -6.26 19.46 6.93
CA VAL A 296 -5.28 20.44 7.39
C VAL A 296 -4.44 20.95 6.23
N SER A 297 -4.20 22.26 6.18
CA SER A 297 -3.25 22.82 5.22
C SER A 297 -1.81 22.39 5.56
N LEU A 298 -0.90 22.41 4.58
CA LEU A 298 0.49 22.03 4.83
C LEU A 298 1.16 22.98 5.84
N GLU A 299 0.90 24.30 5.73
CA GLU A 299 1.41 25.32 6.64
C GLU A 299 0.88 25.10 8.07
N GLU A 300 -0.43 24.99 8.24
CA GLU A 300 -1.04 24.72 9.55
C GLU A 300 -0.58 23.38 10.15
N GLY A 301 -0.44 22.36 9.30
CA GLY A 301 0.03 21.04 9.71
C GLY A 301 1.47 21.10 10.22
N ARG A 302 2.38 21.81 9.55
CA ARG A 302 3.76 22.01 10.01
C ARG A 302 3.83 22.81 11.31
N ASP A 303 3.01 23.83 11.44
CA ASP A 303 2.91 24.61 12.68
C ASP A 303 2.43 23.75 13.88
N LYS A 304 1.49 22.83 13.63
CA LYS A 304 0.86 22.00 14.67
C LYS A 304 1.63 20.72 14.98
N TYR A 305 2.18 20.07 13.97
CA TYR A 305 2.75 18.71 14.03
C TYR A 305 4.26 18.67 13.78
N GLY A 306 4.88 19.83 13.53
CA GLY A 306 6.32 20.00 13.32
C GLY A 306 6.70 20.12 11.84
N GLU A 307 7.86 20.73 11.58
CA GLU A 307 8.37 21.06 10.23
C GLU A 307 8.39 19.88 9.24
N GLY A 308 8.63 18.66 9.74
CA GLY A 308 8.63 17.45 8.90
C GLY A 308 7.23 16.94 8.54
N PHE A 309 6.15 17.65 8.87
CA PHE A 309 4.79 17.23 8.53
C PHE A 309 4.50 17.44 7.03
N SER A 310 3.81 16.48 6.44
CA SER A 310 3.22 16.52 5.10
C SER A 310 1.73 16.18 5.23
N ASN A 311 0.87 16.84 4.45
CA ASN A 311 -0.56 16.50 4.39
C ASN A 311 -0.85 15.61 3.17
N ALA A 312 -2.07 15.09 3.05
CA ALA A 312 -2.45 14.19 1.95
C ALA A 312 -2.23 14.79 0.57
N LYS A 313 -2.48 16.10 0.41
CA LYS A 313 -2.33 16.82 -0.85
C LYS A 313 -0.87 16.90 -1.29
N HIS A 314 0.05 17.10 -0.34
CA HIS A 314 1.50 17.08 -0.59
C HIS A 314 1.95 15.70 -1.08
N VAL A 315 1.52 14.63 -0.40
CA VAL A 315 1.87 13.26 -0.78
C VAL A 315 1.25 12.87 -2.13
N ALA A 316 0.00 13.28 -2.40
CA ALA A 316 -0.65 13.05 -3.69
C ALA A 316 0.07 13.74 -4.86
N ALA A 317 0.61 14.94 -4.63
CA ALA A 317 1.42 15.65 -5.64
C ALA A 317 2.70 14.88 -5.99
N TYR A 318 3.37 14.29 -4.99
CA TYR A 318 4.53 13.42 -5.21
C TYR A 318 4.16 12.18 -6.04
N HIS A 319 3.08 11.51 -5.66
CA HIS A 319 2.63 10.31 -6.36
C HIS A 319 2.20 10.60 -7.81
N ASN A 320 1.62 11.79 -8.06
CA ASN A 320 1.24 12.25 -9.40
C ASN A 320 2.39 12.93 -10.17
N SER A 321 3.65 12.69 -9.77
CA SER A 321 4.83 13.22 -10.45
C SER A 321 5.14 12.41 -11.72
N PRO A 322 5.43 13.05 -12.87
CA PRO A 322 5.92 12.36 -14.05
C PRO A 322 7.43 12.09 -14.00
N ASP A 323 8.16 12.61 -13.01
CA ASP A 323 9.63 12.47 -12.92
C ASP A 323 10.06 11.11 -12.35
N TYR A 324 9.14 10.41 -11.71
CA TYR A 324 9.39 9.10 -11.09
C TYR A 324 8.35 8.08 -11.55
N CYS A 325 8.81 6.86 -11.75
CA CYS A 325 7.93 5.72 -11.93
C CYS A 325 7.74 5.02 -10.59
N PHE A 326 6.48 4.83 -10.24
CA PHE A 326 6.05 4.09 -9.04
C PHE A 326 5.29 2.81 -9.40
N HIS A 327 5.24 2.45 -10.69
CA HIS A 327 4.39 1.40 -11.25
C HIS A 327 5.09 0.69 -12.42
N ASN A 328 4.60 -0.49 -12.79
CA ASN A 328 5.05 -1.35 -13.87
C ASN A 328 6.48 -1.88 -13.64
N GLY A 329 6.75 -2.42 -12.46
CA GLY A 329 8.05 -3.02 -12.16
C GLY A 329 8.26 -3.40 -10.70
N MET A 330 9.43 -3.94 -10.40
CA MET A 330 9.79 -4.35 -9.03
C MET A 330 9.76 -3.20 -8.01
N HIS A 331 10.00 -1.98 -8.48
CA HIS A 331 9.97 -0.78 -7.67
C HIS A 331 8.56 -0.41 -7.19
N PHE A 332 7.49 -0.92 -7.80
CA PHE A 332 6.10 -0.70 -7.38
C PHE A 332 5.92 -0.94 -5.88
N LEU A 333 6.40 -2.08 -5.39
CA LEU A 333 6.23 -2.48 -3.99
C LEU A 333 7.07 -1.62 -3.04
N ASN A 334 8.32 -1.32 -3.41
CA ASN A 334 9.19 -0.45 -2.61
C ASN A 334 8.63 0.98 -2.52
N ALA A 335 8.17 1.53 -3.64
CA ALA A 335 7.61 2.87 -3.72
C ALA A 335 6.35 2.99 -2.87
N HIS A 336 5.40 2.05 -3.00
CA HIS A 336 4.15 2.11 -2.24
C HIS A 336 4.36 1.83 -0.74
N ALA A 337 5.26 0.93 -0.36
CA ALA A 337 5.63 0.74 1.04
C ALA A 337 6.32 2.00 1.64
N ALA A 338 7.15 2.70 0.86
CA ALA A 338 7.72 3.98 1.26
C ALA A 338 6.65 5.07 1.44
N PHE A 339 5.68 5.16 0.52
CA PHE A 339 4.53 6.06 0.67
C PHE A 339 3.68 5.71 1.90
N ASP A 340 3.37 4.44 2.13
CA ASP A 340 2.61 3.97 3.29
C ASP A 340 3.30 4.35 4.60
N LEU A 341 4.63 4.16 4.68
CA LEU A 341 5.43 4.56 5.84
C LEU A 341 5.46 6.09 6.00
N TRP A 342 5.59 6.85 4.92
CA TRP A 342 5.54 8.31 4.96
C TRP A 342 4.19 8.79 5.50
N VAL A 343 3.08 8.25 5.00
CA VAL A 343 1.72 8.59 5.47
C VAL A 343 1.55 8.18 6.93
N GLU A 344 1.89 6.94 7.29
CA GLU A 344 1.78 6.43 8.65
C GLU A 344 2.57 7.29 9.64
N SER A 345 3.80 7.72 9.29
CA SER A 345 4.60 8.61 10.12
C SER A 345 3.93 9.97 10.35
N ASN A 346 3.21 10.51 9.36
CA ASN A 346 2.46 11.76 9.49
C ASN A 346 1.17 11.57 10.31
N LEU A 347 0.47 10.45 10.13
CA LEU A 347 -0.68 10.09 10.96
C LEU A 347 -0.27 9.95 12.45
N GLN A 348 0.91 9.41 12.71
CA GLN A 348 1.44 9.25 14.08
C GLN A 348 1.83 10.58 14.75
N LYS A 349 2.14 11.62 13.96
CA LYS A 349 2.28 12.98 14.50
C LYS A 349 0.94 13.56 14.95
N ILE A 350 -0.17 13.13 14.34
CA ILE A 350 -1.53 13.53 14.70
C ILE A 350 -2.03 12.71 15.90
N ASP A 351 -1.92 11.38 15.83
CA ASP A 351 -2.23 10.45 16.90
C ASP A 351 -1.16 9.34 16.98
N PRO A 352 -0.31 9.34 18.02
CA PRO A 352 0.82 8.42 18.10
C PRO A 352 0.43 6.95 18.32
N LYS A 353 -0.86 6.63 18.56
CA LYS A 353 -1.33 5.24 18.65
C LYS A 353 -1.73 4.64 17.30
N VAL A 354 -1.87 5.47 16.27
CA VAL A 354 -2.36 5.06 14.96
C VAL A 354 -1.30 4.25 14.22
N SER A 355 -1.74 3.15 13.64
CA SER A 355 -1.01 2.39 12.63
C SER A 355 -1.86 2.30 11.37
N LEU A 356 -1.23 2.18 10.21
CA LEU A 356 -1.93 2.02 8.95
C LEU A 356 -2.58 0.62 8.88
N PRO A 357 -3.92 0.52 8.73
CA PRO A 357 -4.58 -0.76 8.54
C PRO A 357 -4.48 -1.22 7.08
N GLN A 358 -4.80 -2.49 6.86
CA GLN A 358 -4.92 -3.11 5.55
C GLN A 358 -6.37 -3.47 5.26
N TRP A 359 -6.79 -3.29 4.01
CA TRP A 359 -8.09 -3.71 3.49
C TRP A 359 -7.93 -5.01 2.70
N ASP A 360 -8.44 -6.10 3.28
CA ASP A 360 -8.50 -7.40 2.60
C ASP A 360 -9.72 -7.46 1.68
N TYR A 361 -9.59 -6.90 0.47
CA TYR A 361 -10.65 -6.88 -0.56
C TYR A 361 -10.98 -8.25 -1.15
N MET A 362 -10.18 -9.28 -0.88
CA MET A 362 -10.53 -10.65 -1.28
C MET A 362 -11.75 -11.17 -0.49
N LEU A 363 -12.06 -10.57 0.66
CA LEU A 363 -13.31 -10.84 1.39
C LEU A 363 -14.52 -10.31 0.61
N GLU A 364 -14.43 -9.14 0.01
CA GLU A 364 -15.45 -8.60 -0.89
C GLU A 364 -15.62 -9.51 -2.12
N ALA A 365 -14.53 -9.93 -2.75
CA ALA A 365 -14.58 -10.85 -3.87
C ALA A 365 -15.29 -12.16 -3.51
N ALA A 366 -15.00 -12.73 -2.34
CA ALA A 366 -15.56 -14.01 -1.92
C ALA A 366 -17.02 -13.94 -1.41
N HIS A 367 -17.42 -12.83 -0.79
CA HIS A 367 -18.73 -12.71 -0.15
C HIS A 367 -19.76 -11.91 -0.95
N LEU A 368 -19.30 -10.98 -1.78
CA LEU A 368 -20.16 -10.07 -2.54
C LEU A 368 -20.02 -10.27 -4.06
N GLY A 369 -18.87 -10.74 -4.55
CA GLY A 369 -18.63 -10.88 -5.99
C GLY A 369 -18.79 -9.52 -6.69
N THR A 370 -19.72 -9.43 -7.64
CA THR A 370 -20.04 -8.19 -8.36
C THR A 370 -20.75 -7.15 -7.48
N GLU A 371 -21.32 -7.54 -6.35
CA GLU A 371 -21.99 -6.64 -5.39
C GLU A 371 -21.00 -5.99 -4.41
N TRP A 372 -19.70 -6.01 -4.69
CA TRP A 372 -18.66 -5.37 -3.86
C TRP A 372 -18.94 -3.89 -3.52
N PRO A 373 -19.66 -3.07 -4.32
CA PRO A 373 -19.98 -1.68 -3.93
C PRO A 373 -20.83 -1.60 -2.65
N SER A 374 -21.49 -2.70 -2.26
CA SER A 374 -22.27 -2.82 -1.03
C SER A 374 -21.44 -3.16 0.24
N SER A 375 -20.11 -3.27 0.12
CA SER A 375 -19.23 -3.57 1.25
C SER A 375 -19.37 -2.55 2.39
N GLU A 376 -19.21 -3.03 3.63
CA GLU A 376 -19.12 -2.19 4.83
C GLU A 376 -17.99 -1.15 4.74
N ILE A 377 -16.93 -1.43 3.97
CA ILE A 377 -15.83 -0.50 3.68
C ILE A 377 -16.36 0.81 3.09
N PHE A 378 -17.43 0.73 2.28
CA PHE A 378 -18.10 1.87 1.66
C PHE A 378 -19.29 2.40 2.46
N SER A 379 -19.42 2.00 3.72
CA SER A 379 -20.47 2.52 4.60
C SER A 379 -20.21 3.97 5.04
N PRO A 380 -21.24 4.71 5.47
CA PRO A 380 -21.09 6.05 6.04
C PRO A 380 -20.24 6.12 7.33
N ASP A 381 -20.02 4.99 8.00
CA ASP A 381 -19.16 4.90 9.19
C ASP A 381 -17.69 4.62 8.85
N MET A 382 -17.38 4.39 7.57
CA MET A 382 -16.04 4.15 7.02
C MET A 382 -15.72 5.14 5.88
N PHE A 383 -15.38 4.65 4.68
CA PHE A 383 -14.88 5.51 3.59
C PHE A 383 -15.97 6.27 2.82
N GLY A 384 -17.25 6.02 3.11
CA GLY A 384 -18.36 6.53 2.31
C GLY A 384 -18.59 5.73 1.03
N SER A 385 -19.71 6.02 0.36
CA SER A 385 -20.25 5.23 -0.75
C SER A 385 -19.22 4.97 -1.87
N ALA A 386 -19.23 3.75 -2.43
CA ALA A 386 -18.47 3.39 -3.64
C ALA A 386 -19.01 4.09 -4.90
N LEU A 387 -20.28 4.49 -4.87
CA LEU A 387 -20.98 5.16 -5.95
C LEU A 387 -21.45 6.52 -5.48
N GLY A 388 -20.77 7.58 -5.92
CA GLY A 388 -21.28 8.94 -5.76
C GLY A 388 -22.52 9.16 -6.62
N SER A 389 -23.27 10.23 -6.37
CA SER A 389 -24.52 10.47 -7.09
C SER A 389 -24.28 11.03 -8.49
N PRO A 390 -24.90 10.50 -9.57
CA PRO A 390 -24.88 11.17 -10.87
C PRO A 390 -25.35 12.64 -10.80
N VAL A 391 -26.21 12.98 -9.83
CA VAL A 391 -26.74 14.34 -9.62
C VAL A 391 -25.65 15.32 -9.16
N ASN A 392 -24.66 14.87 -8.39
CA ASN A 392 -23.52 15.67 -7.95
C ASN A 392 -22.22 15.30 -8.68
N GLN A 393 -22.34 14.71 -9.88
CA GLN A 393 -21.23 14.28 -10.72
C GLN A 393 -20.31 13.28 -9.99
N PHE A 394 -20.93 12.32 -9.31
CA PHE A 394 -20.29 11.19 -8.65
C PHE A 394 -19.36 11.55 -7.48
N GLN A 395 -19.48 12.77 -6.93
CA GLN A 395 -18.80 13.11 -5.68
C GLN A 395 -19.40 12.32 -4.51
N ILE A 396 -18.54 11.76 -3.65
CA ILE A 396 -19.01 11.10 -2.43
C ILE A 396 -19.62 12.14 -1.48
N SER A 397 -20.78 11.82 -0.90
CA SER A 397 -21.55 12.77 -0.06
C SER A 397 -21.77 12.29 1.37
N ASP A 398 -21.20 11.15 1.73
CA ASP A 398 -21.30 10.48 3.02
C ASP A 398 -19.92 9.98 3.48
N GLY A 399 -19.86 9.30 4.63
CA GLY A 399 -18.59 8.84 5.19
C GLY A 399 -17.81 9.93 5.92
N TRP A 400 -16.68 9.51 6.51
CA TRP A 400 -15.71 10.39 7.16
C TRP A 400 -15.09 11.44 6.24
N PHE A 401 -15.21 11.22 4.94
CA PHE A 401 -14.46 11.88 3.88
C PHE A 401 -15.34 12.67 2.90
N SER A 402 -16.64 12.78 3.18
CA SER A 402 -17.62 13.56 2.40
C SER A 402 -17.26 15.04 2.18
N ASN A 403 -16.35 15.59 2.98
CA ASN A 403 -15.90 16.98 2.88
C ASN A 403 -14.45 17.15 2.41
N ILE A 404 -13.80 16.06 1.96
CA ILE A 404 -12.47 16.14 1.37
C ILE A 404 -12.56 16.79 0.00
N THR A 405 -11.58 17.65 -0.27
CA THR A 405 -11.49 18.37 -1.54
C THR A 405 -10.36 17.82 -2.39
N SER A 406 -10.61 17.76 -3.70
CA SER A 406 -9.58 17.59 -4.72
C SER A 406 -8.50 18.66 -4.59
N LEU A 407 -7.34 18.40 -5.18
CA LEU A 407 -6.20 19.32 -5.15
C LEU A 407 -6.20 20.23 -6.39
N TYR A 408 -6.66 21.47 -6.21
CA TYR A 408 -6.54 22.53 -7.22
C TYR A 408 -5.23 23.29 -7.01
N ASP A 409 -4.32 23.22 -7.98
CA ASP A 409 -3.00 23.85 -7.97
C ASP A 409 -2.64 24.40 -9.36
N PRO A 410 -3.36 25.43 -9.86
CA PRO A 410 -3.14 25.97 -11.20
C PRO A 410 -1.79 26.69 -11.36
N ARG A 411 -1.06 26.91 -10.27
CA ARG A 411 0.25 27.59 -10.28
C ARG A 411 1.42 26.61 -10.22
N GLY A 412 1.17 25.33 -9.94
CA GLY A 412 2.21 24.33 -9.74
C GLY A 412 3.10 24.64 -8.53
N ASP A 413 2.54 25.27 -7.48
CA ASP A 413 3.29 25.72 -6.31
C ASP A 413 2.94 24.98 -5.01
N ILE A 414 2.32 23.80 -5.13
CA ILE A 414 2.05 22.91 -3.99
C ILE A 414 3.34 22.38 -3.34
N LEU A 415 4.40 22.17 -4.14
CA LEU A 415 5.70 21.73 -3.67
C LEU A 415 6.57 22.92 -3.27
N THR A 416 7.35 22.77 -2.21
CA THR A 416 8.22 23.86 -1.73
C THR A 416 9.39 24.11 -2.69
N PRO A 417 10.05 25.28 -2.63
CA PRO A 417 11.24 25.53 -3.45
C PRO A 417 12.36 24.50 -3.24
N ALA A 418 12.46 23.89 -2.06
CA ALA A 418 13.42 22.82 -1.76
C ALA A 418 13.09 21.52 -2.51
N GLU A 419 11.85 21.34 -2.93
CA GLU A 419 11.31 20.17 -3.63
C GLU A 419 11.13 20.46 -5.13
N SER A 420 11.70 21.55 -5.65
CA SER A 420 11.60 21.96 -7.07
C SER A 420 12.26 20.98 -8.05
N PHE A 421 12.90 19.93 -7.57
CA PHE A 421 13.39 18.81 -8.36
C PHE A 421 12.27 17.80 -8.72
N ILE A 422 11.06 18.02 -8.22
CA ILE A 422 9.86 17.24 -8.51
C ILE A 422 8.86 18.15 -9.22
N THR A 423 8.32 17.67 -10.31
CA THR A 423 7.18 18.22 -11.03
C THR A 423 5.94 17.43 -10.68
N THR A 424 4.79 18.09 -10.66
CA THR A 424 3.50 17.45 -10.41
C THR A 424 2.69 17.54 -11.70
N SER A 425 2.03 16.45 -12.09
CA SER A 425 1.12 16.49 -13.23
C SER A 425 -0.18 17.21 -12.85
N HIS A 426 -0.71 18.00 -13.78
CA HIS A 426 -2.02 18.63 -13.65
C HIS A 426 -2.82 18.38 -14.93
N ASN A 427 -4.15 18.32 -14.78
CA ASN A 427 -5.04 18.37 -15.93
C ASN A 427 -5.16 19.80 -16.48
N SER A 428 -5.84 19.96 -17.61
CA SER A 428 -6.00 21.25 -18.28
C SER A 428 -6.72 22.31 -17.44
N TYR A 429 -7.44 21.92 -16.38
CA TYR A 429 -8.06 22.85 -15.43
C TYR A 429 -7.12 23.27 -14.29
N GLY A 430 -5.95 22.67 -14.13
CA GLY A 430 -5.02 22.94 -13.04
C GLY A 430 -5.27 22.13 -11.76
N PHE A 431 -6.07 21.06 -11.83
CA PHE A 431 -6.14 20.08 -10.74
C PHE A 431 -5.00 19.08 -10.85
N VAL A 432 -4.44 18.66 -9.71
CA VAL A 432 -3.46 17.56 -9.66
C VAL A 432 -4.21 16.27 -9.99
N ASP A 433 -3.99 15.80 -11.21
CA ASP A 433 -4.67 14.65 -11.82
C ASP A 433 -3.89 14.19 -13.07
N GLY A 434 -4.41 13.20 -13.79
CA GLY A 434 -3.94 12.84 -15.12
C GLY A 434 -4.13 13.99 -16.10
N VAL A 435 -3.11 14.26 -16.93
CA VAL A 435 -3.06 15.42 -17.85
C VAL A 435 -4.30 15.54 -18.73
N TYR A 436 -4.86 14.41 -19.18
CA TYR A 436 -6.04 14.37 -20.05
C TYR A 436 -7.32 13.92 -19.32
N ASN A 437 -7.34 13.93 -17.98
CA ASN A 437 -8.57 13.77 -17.21
C ASN A 437 -9.27 15.11 -17.06
N PHE A 438 -10.30 15.39 -17.85
CA PHE A 438 -11.02 16.68 -17.86
C PHE A 438 -12.00 16.85 -16.68
N GLN A 439 -11.66 16.32 -15.49
CA GLN A 439 -12.42 16.49 -14.26
C GLN A 439 -12.05 17.81 -13.57
N ALA A 440 -13.03 18.70 -13.38
CA ALA A 440 -12.87 19.97 -12.64
C ALA A 440 -13.66 19.98 -11.32
N LEU A 441 -13.86 18.82 -10.69
CA LEU A 441 -14.72 18.69 -9.51
C LEU A 441 -13.93 18.91 -8.22
N PRO A 442 -14.48 19.70 -7.28
CA PRO A 442 -13.77 20.08 -6.07
C PRO A 442 -13.71 18.98 -5.00
N GLY A 443 -14.47 17.89 -5.12
CA GLY A 443 -14.52 16.79 -4.14
C GLY A 443 -14.07 15.45 -4.72
N VAL A 444 -13.87 14.48 -3.84
CA VAL A 444 -13.51 13.09 -4.18
C VAL A 444 -14.66 12.44 -4.96
N VAL A 445 -14.32 11.81 -6.09
CA VAL A 445 -15.26 11.19 -7.02
C VAL A 445 -15.05 9.68 -7.04
N ARG A 446 -16.16 8.92 -6.93
CA ARG A 446 -16.17 7.46 -7.09
C ARG A 446 -17.37 7.03 -7.91
N THR A 447 -17.17 6.07 -8.80
CA THR A 447 -18.27 5.45 -9.52
C THR A 447 -17.91 4.02 -9.89
N SER A 448 -18.81 3.08 -9.58
CA SER A 448 -18.71 1.66 -9.98
C SER A 448 -19.31 1.43 -11.37
N SER A 449 -19.19 2.40 -12.27
CA SER A 449 -19.68 2.32 -13.65
C SER A 449 -18.67 2.90 -14.64
N TYR A 450 -18.72 2.40 -15.87
CA TYR A 450 -17.98 2.90 -17.01
C TYR A 450 -18.94 3.38 -18.08
N CYS A 451 -18.99 4.70 -18.31
CA CYS A 451 -19.81 5.31 -19.35
C CYS A 451 -21.30 4.94 -19.24
N GLY A 452 -21.81 4.89 -18.01
CA GLY A 452 -23.19 4.49 -17.69
C GLY A 452 -23.37 2.99 -17.45
N LEU A 453 -22.48 2.14 -17.96
CA LEU A 453 -22.56 0.70 -17.78
C LEU A 453 -22.01 0.30 -16.40
N GLU A 454 -22.83 -0.35 -15.59
CA GLU A 454 -22.42 -0.84 -14.27
C GLU A 454 -21.30 -1.88 -14.38
N VAL A 455 -20.27 -1.75 -13.55
CA VAL A 455 -19.15 -2.69 -13.53
C VAL A 455 -19.61 -4.03 -12.97
N VAL A 456 -19.51 -5.09 -13.77
CA VAL A 456 -19.78 -6.48 -13.33
C VAL A 456 -18.48 -7.27 -13.12
N ALA A 457 -17.37 -6.56 -12.92
CA ALA A 457 -16.12 -7.15 -12.49
C ALA A 457 -16.12 -7.38 -10.98
N GLU A 458 -15.55 -8.51 -10.57
CA GLU A 458 -15.28 -8.82 -9.16
C GLU A 458 -13.87 -8.34 -8.81
N PHE A 459 -13.63 -8.03 -7.53
CA PHE A 459 -12.26 -7.89 -7.05
C PHE A 459 -11.51 -9.22 -7.15
N THR A 460 -10.18 -9.14 -7.11
CA THR A 460 -9.32 -10.32 -7.17
C THR A 460 -9.64 -11.27 -6.02
N LYS A 461 -9.79 -12.56 -6.36
CA LYS A 461 -10.03 -13.63 -5.38
C LYS A 461 -8.72 -14.13 -4.79
N CYS A 462 -8.80 -14.79 -3.65
CA CYS A 462 -7.62 -15.27 -2.95
C CYS A 462 -6.86 -16.36 -3.72
N GLU A 463 -7.51 -17.10 -4.64
CA GLU A 463 -6.83 -18.08 -5.48
C GLU A 463 -5.83 -17.43 -6.44
N VAL A 464 -6.18 -16.28 -7.03
CA VAL A 464 -5.27 -15.53 -7.92
C VAL A 464 -4.10 -14.96 -7.12
N PHE A 465 -4.38 -14.46 -5.91
CA PHE A 465 -3.34 -14.00 -4.98
C PHE A 465 -2.36 -15.13 -4.62
N VAL A 466 -2.87 -16.31 -4.27
CA VAL A 466 -2.04 -17.49 -3.95
C VAL A 466 -1.28 -17.98 -5.18
N ASP A 467 -1.91 -17.98 -6.36
CA ASP A 467 -1.26 -18.39 -7.60
C ASP A 467 -0.06 -17.50 -7.93
N CYS A 468 -0.08 -16.19 -7.60
CA CYS A 468 1.13 -15.37 -7.74
C CYS A 468 2.33 -15.94 -6.95
N PHE A 469 2.11 -16.51 -5.76
CA PHE A 469 3.15 -17.17 -4.95
C PHE A 469 3.54 -18.56 -5.48
N GLU A 470 2.58 -19.33 -5.98
CA GLU A 470 2.83 -20.74 -6.34
C GLU A 470 3.34 -20.90 -7.79
N SER A 471 3.00 -19.98 -8.67
CA SER A 471 3.38 -19.99 -10.09
C SER A 471 4.68 -19.25 -10.39
N SER A 472 5.21 -18.50 -9.43
CA SER A 472 6.43 -17.69 -9.60
C SER A 472 7.64 -18.31 -8.90
N THR A 473 8.83 -18.03 -9.44
CA THR A 473 10.11 -18.43 -8.83
C THR A 473 11.10 -17.26 -8.74
N THR A 474 10.72 -16.09 -9.26
CA THR A 474 11.52 -14.87 -9.20
C THR A 474 10.68 -13.76 -8.61
N PHE A 475 11.32 -12.85 -7.88
CA PHE A 475 10.67 -11.70 -7.28
C PHE A 475 10.06 -10.78 -8.35
N HIS A 476 10.73 -10.62 -9.50
CA HIS A 476 10.22 -9.84 -10.63
C HIS A 476 8.86 -10.34 -11.14
N VAL A 477 8.73 -11.64 -11.42
CA VAL A 477 7.49 -12.23 -11.96
C VAL A 477 6.37 -12.15 -10.92
N TRP A 478 6.69 -12.39 -9.63
CA TRP A 478 5.72 -12.25 -8.56
C TRP A 478 5.26 -10.80 -8.37
N ALA A 479 6.17 -9.83 -8.36
CA ALA A 479 5.81 -8.41 -8.24
C ALA A 479 4.92 -7.95 -9.40
N SER A 480 5.24 -8.36 -10.63
CA SER A 480 4.42 -8.10 -11.82
C SER A 480 3.02 -8.75 -11.70
N CYS A 481 2.93 -9.99 -11.19
CA CYS A 481 1.66 -10.64 -10.91
C CYS A 481 0.83 -9.87 -9.87
N MET A 482 1.44 -9.47 -8.75
CA MET A 482 0.78 -8.70 -7.71
C MET A 482 0.24 -7.37 -8.24
N GLU A 483 1.03 -6.65 -9.04
CA GLU A 483 0.63 -5.37 -9.61
C GLU A 483 -0.50 -5.52 -10.64
N HIS A 484 -0.34 -6.39 -11.63
CA HIS A 484 -1.26 -6.44 -12.77
C HIS A 484 -2.47 -7.34 -12.56
N GLN A 485 -2.33 -8.41 -11.78
CA GLN A 485 -3.39 -9.40 -11.57
C GLN A 485 -4.21 -9.12 -10.32
N VAL A 486 -3.55 -8.60 -9.27
CA VAL A 486 -4.20 -8.43 -7.95
C VAL A 486 -4.62 -6.99 -7.70
N HIS A 487 -3.76 -6.03 -8.05
CA HIS A 487 -3.90 -4.61 -7.70
C HIS A 487 -4.62 -3.76 -8.76
N ALA A 488 -4.15 -3.77 -10.01
CA ALA A 488 -4.44 -2.70 -10.99
C ALA A 488 -5.94 -2.52 -11.32
N SER A 489 -6.75 -3.58 -11.28
CA SER A 489 -8.18 -3.49 -11.60
C SER A 489 -8.96 -2.64 -10.59
N ILE A 490 -8.56 -2.65 -9.32
CA ILE A 490 -9.28 -1.98 -8.23
C ILE A 490 -9.31 -0.47 -8.42
N HIS A 491 -8.21 0.10 -8.93
CA HIS A 491 -8.09 1.51 -9.28
C HIS A 491 -9.20 1.96 -10.24
N GLY A 492 -9.28 1.27 -11.38
CA GLY A 492 -10.31 1.52 -12.37
C GLY A 492 -11.72 1.25 -11.84
N MET A 493 -11.92 0.22 -11.01
CA MET A 493 -13.25 -0.17 -10.52
C MET A 493 -13.83 0.86 -9.54
N ILE A 494 -12.98 1.51 -8.72
CA ILE A 494 -13.41 2.54 -7.77
C ILE A 494 -13.49 3.91 -8.45
N GLY A 495 -12.51 4.25 -9.29
CA GLY A 495 -12.45 5.54 -9.99
C GLY A 495 -13.50 5.66 -11.10
N GLY A 496 -13.83 4.55 -11.76
CA GLY A 496 -14.86 4.48 -12.80
C GLY A 496 -14.62 5.42 -13.98
N GLY A 497 -15.67 5.68 -14.76
CA GLY A 497 -15.64 6.67 -15.84
C GLY A 497 -17.02 7.19 -16.24
N PHE A 498 -17.11 8.47 -16.56
CA PHE A 498 -18.35 9.20 -16.82
C PHE A 498 -18.13 10.36 -17.80
N ASP A 499 -19.23 11.03 -18.20
CA ASP A 499 -19.23 12.07 -19.25
C ASP A 499 -18.54 11.59 -20.55
N CYS A 500 -18.76 10.33 -20.91
CA CYS A 500 -18.21 9.74 -22.12
C CYS A 500 -18.92 10.28 -23.38
N ASN A 501 -18.23 10.23 -24.52
CA ASN A 501 -18.79 10.59 -25.82
C ASN A 501 -19.81 9.57 -26.36
N ILE A 502 -19.88 8.39 -25.74
CA ILE A 502 -20.78 7.30 -26.06
C ILE A 502 -21.57 6.91 -24.81
N ASP A 503 -22.86 6.68 -24.97
CA ASP A 503 -23.68 5.99 -23.98
C ASP A 503 -23.51 4.47 -24.15
N MET A 504 -22.78 3.83 -23.24
CA MET A 504 -22.51 2.40 -23.33
C MET A 504 -23.73 1.53 -22.99
N ILE A 505 -24.75 2.11 -22.34
CA ILE A 505 -26.04 1.43 -22.17
C ILE A 505 -26.75 1.36 -23.53
N GLU A 506 -26.87 2.48 -24.24
CA GLU A 506 -27.48 2.50 -25.58
C GLU A 506 -26.72 1.58 -26.54
N PHE A 507 -25.38 1.63 -26.53
CA PHE A 507 -24.56 0.73 -27.34
C PHE A 507 -24.83 -0.74 -27.04
N HIS A 508 -24.91 -1.13 -25.76
CA HIS A 508 -25.20 -2.51 -25.37
C HIS A 508 -26.64 -2.93 -25.72
N GLU A 509 -27.62 -2.04 -25.60
CA GLU A 509 -29.01 -2.30 -26.03
C GLU A 509 -29.11 -2.51 -27.56
N GLU A 510 -28.36 -1.74 -28.35
CA GLU A 510 -28.30 -1.88 -29.81
C GLU A 510 -27.46 -3.10 -30.25
N ASN A 511 -26.54 -3.55 -29.39
CA ASN A 511 -25.63 -4.66 -29.64
C ASN A 511 -25.69 -5.70 -28.52
N PRO A 512 -26.84 -6.39 -28.34
CA PRO A 512 -27.06 -7.33 -27.24
C PRO A 512 -26.21 -8.59 -27.34
N GLN A 513 -25.44 -8.76 -28.43
CA GLN A 513 -24.48 -9.84 -28.58
C GLN A 513 -23.25 -9.69 -27.69
N TYR A 514 -22.92 -8.50 -27.17
CA TYR A 514 -21.77 -8.32 -26.28
C TYR A 514 -22.20 -8.49 -24.83
N ASP A 515 -21.58 -9.40 -24.10
CA ASP A 515 -21.79 -9.50 -22.66
C ASP A 515 -21.30 -8.24 -21.92
N GLN A 516 -22.03 -7.82 -20.89
CA GLN A 516 -21.65 -6.68 -20.04
C GLN A 516 -20.26 -6.87 -19.40
N GLY A 517 -19.86 -8.12 -19.11
CA GLY A 517 -18.52 -8.44 -18.62
C GLY A 517 -17.41 -8.07 -19.61
N LEU A 518 -17.58 -8.40 -20.89
CA LEU A 518 -16.64 -8.04 -21.95
C LEU A 518 -16.56 -6.52 -22.15
N LEU A 519 -17.71 -5.85 -22.18
CA LEU A 519 -17.76 -4.39 -22.33
C LEU A 519 -17.10 -3.68 -21.15
N THR A 520 -17.40 -4.07 -19.91
CA THR A 520 -16.79 -3.45 -18.72
C THR A 520 -15.30 -3.76 -18.60
N PHE A 521 -14.85 -4.94 -19.03
CA PHE A 521 -13.43 -5.30 -19.09
C PHE A 521 -12.66 -4.40 -20.09
N THR A 522 -13.16 -4.26 -21.31
CA THR A 522 -12.51 -3.41 -22.34
C THR A 522 -12.54 -1.94 -21.98
N LEU A 523 -13.66 -1.45 -21.42
CA LEU A 523 -13.77 -0.09 -20.90
C LEU A 523 -12.77 0.13 -19.75
N GLY A 524 -12.73 -0.74 -18.74
CA GLY A 524 -11.81 -0.59 -17.61
C GLY A 524 -10.36 -0.38 -18.06
N TYR A 525 -9.90 -1.09 -19.09
CA TYR A 525 -8.59 -0.86 -19.69
C TYR A 525 -8.46 0.52 -20.35
N VAL A 526 -9.38 0.89 -21.24
CA VAL A 526 -9.31 2.19 -21.93
C VAL A 526 -9.33 3.33 -20.92
N LEU A 527 -10.26 3.28 -19.96
CA LEU A 527 -10.55 4.36 -19.03
C LEU A 527 -9.52 4.50 -17.90
N ALA A 528 -8.99 3.40 -17.36
CA ALA A 528 -8.00 3.47 -16.29
C ALA A 528 -6.56 3.62 -16.82
N ASN A 529 -6.22 2.99 -17.95
CA ASN A 529 -4.82 2.92 -18.39
C ASN A 529 -4.48 3.89 -19.52
N LYS A 530 -5.41 4.12 -20.46
CA LYS A 530 -5.09 4.88 -21.67
C LYS A 530 -5.63 6.30 -21.64
N TRP A 531 -6.78 6.48 -21.00
CA TRP A 531 -7.50 7.74 -20.98
C TRP A 531 -6.76 8.87 -20.26
N PRO A 532 -6.29 8.73 -19.00
CA PRO A 532 -5.70 9.86 -18.27
C PRO A 532 -4.42 10.40 -18.93
N SER A 533 -3.77 9.56 -19.74
CA SER A 533 -2.56 9.87 -20.50
C SER A 533 -2.82 10.18 -21.98
N ASN A 534 -4.06 10.03 -22.47
CA ASN A 534 -4.45 10.07 -23.88
C ASN A 534 -3.53 9.19 -24.75
N SER A 535 -3.07 8.05 -24.23
CA SER A 535 -2.03 7.24 -24.89
C SER A 535 -2.56 6.33 -25.98
N LEU A 536 -3.86 6.02 -26.00
CA LEU A 536 -4.45 5.21 -27.07
C LEU A 536 -4.53 6.01 -28.39
N MET A 537 -5.15 7.19 -28.39
CA MET A 537 -5.44 7.97 -29.61
C MET A 537 -4.63 9.27 -29.69
N ARG A 538 -3.45 9.32 -29.07
CA ARG A 538 -2.64 10.54 -28.90
C ARG A 538 -2.44 11.32 -30.19
N ASP A 539 -2.03 10.63 -31.25
CA ASP A 539 -1.68 11.25 -32.54
C ASP A 539 -2.91 11.58 -33.41
N PHE A 540 -4.09 11.16 -32.94
CA PHE A 540 -5.37 11.32 -33.63
C PHE A 540 -6.33 12.25 -32.88
N ASN A 541 -5.86 12.92 -31.83
CA ASN A 541 -6.65 13.82 -31.00
C ASN A 541 -6.05 15.23 -30.96
N GLU A 542 -6.90 16.24 -31.03
CA GLU A 542 -6.57 17.61 -30.63
C GLU A 542 -7.26 17.90 -29.29
N CYS A 543 -6.48 18.16 -28.23
CA CYS A 543 -6.98 18.32 -26.87
C CYS A 543 -6.72 19.73 -26.33
N ASP A 544 -7.64 20.25 -25.51
CA ASP A 544 -7.43 21.50 -24.79
C ASP A 544 -6.30 21.36 -23.77
N GLU A 545 -5.31 22.25 -23.80
CA GLU A 545 -4.17 22.25 -22.86
C GLU A 545 -4.43 23.11 -21.61
N GLN A 546 -5.29 24.12 -21.71
CA GLN A 546 -5.59 25.07 -20.63
C GLN A 546 -7.06 25.47 -20.65
N CYS A 547 -7.68 25.40 -19.48
CA CYS A 547 -9.11 25.56 -19.29
C CYS A 547 -9.41 26.38 -18.05
N ASP A 548 -10.42 27.26 -18.11
CA ASP A 548 -10.93 27.93 -16.93
C ASP A 548 -11.99 27.05 -16.25
N VAL A 549 -11.92 26.87 -14.93
CA VAL A 549 -12.91 26.07 -14.17
C VAL A 549 -14.34 26.57 -14.37
N ASP A 550 -14.52 27.88 -14.60
CA ASP A 550 -15.81 28.54 -14.75
C ASP A 550 -16.22 28.78 -16.22
N GLN A 551 -15.49 28.24 -17.21
CA GLN A 551 -15.87 28.43 -18.61
C GLN A 551 -17.19 27.72 -18.96
N GLY A 552 -17.94 28.31 -19.89
CA GLY A 552 -19.26 27.80 -20.27
C GLY A 552 -19.22 26.55 -21.15
N GLU A 553 -18.18 26.38 -21.97
CA GLU A 553 -17.99 25.22 -22.85
C GLU A 553 -17.02 24.23 -22.19
N PRO A 554 -17.36 22.94 -22.06
CA PRO A 554 -16.47 21.97 -21.42
C PRO A 554 -15.18 21.79 -22.24
N CYS A 555 -14.06 21.60 -21.54
CA CYS A 555 -12.83 21.16 -22.20
C CYS A 555 -12.92 19.69 -22.60
N GLY A 556 -12.12 19.32 -23.59
CA GLY A 556 -11.97 17.94 -23.98
C GLY A 556 -10.98 17.75 -25.11
N CYS A 557 -11.15 16.63 -25.81
CA CYS A 557 -10.44 16.35 -27.05
C CYS A 557 -11.42 16.21 -28.21
N THR A 558 -10.94 16.56 -29.40
CA THR A 558 -11.62 16.33 -30.67
C THR A 558 -10.84 15.29 -31.46
N CYS A 559 -11.54 14.25 -31.92
CA CYS A 559 -10.97 13.22 -32.78
C CYS A 559 -10.74 13.77 -34.19
N LEU A 560 -9.55 13.56 -34.74
CA LEU A 560 -9.14 14.00 -36.07
C LEU A 560 -9.44 12.97 -37.16
N VAL A 561 -9.84 11.76 -36.76
CA VAL A 561 -10.16 10.62 -37.63
C VAL A 561 -11.54 10.08 -37.31
N ASP A 562 -12.10 9.30 -38.23
CA ASP A 562 -13.27 8.49 -37.97
C ASP A 562 -12.85 7.00 -38.05
N PRO A 563 -12.74 6.29 -36.92
CA PRO A 563 -12.39 4.87 -36.91
C PRO A 563 -13.32 3.99 -37.75
N PHE A 564 -14.55 4.45 -38.05
CA PHE A 564 -15.48 3.73 -38.93
C PHE A 564 -15.18 3.89 -40.42
N GLU A 565 -14.36 4.86 -40.81
CA GLU A 565 -13.87 5.01 -42.19
C GLU A 565 -12.59 4.20 -42.47
N TRP A 566 -11.98 3.63 -41.42
CA TRP A 566 -10.81 2.75 -41.55
C TRP A 566 -11.23 1.35 -41.99
N THR A 567 -10.40 0.71 -42.80
CA THR A 567 -10.56 -0.71 -43.15
C THR A 567 -10.33 -1.60 -41.92
N ASP A 568 -10.83 -2.84 -41.95
CA ASP A 568 -10.65 -3.79 -40.84
C ASP A 568 -9.16 -4.08 -40.57
N ASP A 569 -8.32 -4.12 -41.62
CA ASP A 569 -6.88 -4.32 -41.46
C ASP A 569 -6.22 -3.11 -40.77
N GLU A 570 -6.60 -1.87 -41.14
CA GLU A 570 -6.07 -0.66 -40.48
C GLU A 570 -6.48 -0.58 -39.00
N VAL A 571 -7.71 -0.97 -38.66
CA VAL A 571 -8.18 -1.04 -37.27
C VAL A 571 -7.43 -2.12 -36.49
N TYR A 572 -7.28 -3.31 -37.07
CA TYR A 572 -6.60 -4.41 -36.40
C TYR A 572 -5.11 -4.12 -36.20
N ASP A 573 -4.40 -3.65 -37.24
CA ASP A 573 -2.98 -3.31 -37.16
C ASP A 573 -2.71 -2.25 -36.08
N PHE A 574 -3.66 -1.34 -35.85
CA PHE A 574 -3.57 -0.34 -34.80
C PHE A 574 -3.88 -0.89 -33.39
N MET A 575 -4.79 -1.86 -33.28
CA MET A 575 -5.29 -2.39 -32.00
C MET A 575 -4.65 -3.72 -31.58
N GLU A 576 -3.79 -4.33 -32.40
CA GLU A 576 -3.19 -5.64 -32.12
C GLU A 576 -2.44 -5.65 -30.78
N ASP A 577 -1.52 -4.71 -30.57
CA ASP A 577 -0.77 -4.57 -29.31
C ASP A 577 -1.70 -4.31 -28.11
N VAL A 578 -2.82 -3.62 -28.34
CA VAL A 578 -3.84 -3.39 -27.31
C VAL A 578 -4.54 -4.68 -26.93
N LEU A 579 -4.88 -5.54 -27.90
CA LEU A 579 -5.49 -6.84 -27.65
C LEU A 579 -4.52 -7.78 -26.93
N GLU A 580 -3.24 -7.79 -27.32
CA GLU A 580 -2.21 -8.56 -26.63
C GLU A 580 -2.06 -8.11 -25.18
N SER A 581 -1.98 -6.79 -24.94
CA SER A 581 -1.92 -6.22 -23.60
C SER A 581 -3.15 -6.58 -22.76
N LEU A 582 -4.36 -6.47 -23.34
CA LEU A 582 -5.61 -6.88 -22.68
C LEU A 582 -5.59 -8.35 -22.29
N ARG A 583 -5.14 -9.23 -23.18
CA ARG A 583 -5.05 -10.67 -22.92
C ARG A 583 -4.17 -10.99 -21.72
N GLY A 584 -3.09 -10.22 -21.50
CA GLY A 584 -2.16 -10.40 -20.38
C GLY A 584 -2.69 -9.96 -19.01
N ARG A 585 -3.83 -9.27 -18.92
CA ARG A 585 -4.39 -8.77 -17.66
C ARG A 585 -5.17 -9.83 -16.88
N ALA A 586 -5.57 -9.49 -15.66
CA ALA A 586 -6.54 -10.26 -14.88
C ALA A 586 -7.78 -10.60 -15.71
N ASN A 587 -8.07 -11.90 -15.83
CA ASN A 587 -9.15 -12.46 -16.66
C ASN A 587 -9.04 -12.15 -18.16
N GLY A 588 -7.91 -11.61 -18.65
CA GLY A 588 -7.73 -11.19 -20.03
C GLY A 588 -7.89 -12.35 -21.02
N ALA A 589 -7.34 -13.51 -20.71
CA ALA A 589 -7.49 -14.73 -21.52
C ALA A 589 -8.95 -15.23 -21.62
N SER A 590 -9.84 -14.82 -20.71
CA SER A 590 -11.28 -15.13 -20.78
C SER A 590 -12.02 -14.22 -21.76
N TYR A 591 -11.47 -13.05 -22.07
CA TYR A 591 -12.08 -12.03 -22.94
C TYR A 591 -11.33 -11.77 -24.24
N VAL A 592 -10.09 -12.23 -24.38
CA VAL A 592 -9.28 -12.12 -25.60
C VAL A 592 -8.60 -13.45 -25.90
N GLY A 593 -8.92 -14.01 -27.07
CA GLY A 593 -8.40 -15.27 -27.57
C GLY A 593 -7.44 -15.06 -28.74
N GLU A 594 -6.66 -16.09 -29.03
CA GLU A 594 -5.69 -16.12 -30.12
C GLU A 594 -6.00 -17.30 -31.04
N ASP A 595 -6.22 -17.04 -32.32
CA ASP A 595 -6.34 -18.03 -33.40
C ASP A 595 -5.39 -17.67 -34.53
N VAL A 596 -4.20 -18.29 -34.49
CA VAL A 596 -3.12 -18.08 -35.48
C VAL A 596 -3.49 -18.45 -36.92
N THR A 597 -4.66 -19.08 -37.14
CA THR A 597 -5.14 -19.42 -38.48
C THR A 597 -6.13 -18.40 -39.05
N ALA A 598 -6.66 -17.52 -38.20
CA ALA A 598 -7.53 -16.44 -38.61
C ALA A 598 -6.75 -15.31 -39.31
N ARG A 599 -7.47 -14.48 -40.07
CA ARG A 599 -6.89 -13.28 -40.70
C ARG A 599 -6.30 -12.33 -39.66
N HIS A 600 -7.07 -12.09 -38.61
CA HIS A 600 -6.72 -11.32 -37.43
C HIS A 600 -6.51 -12.32 -36.29
N PRO A 601 -5.27 -12.58 -35.84
CA PRO A 601 -4.99 -13.60 -34.83
C PRO A 601 -5.71 -13.37 -33.50
N TYR A 602 -5.73 -12.15 -32.99
CA TYR A 602 -6.41 -11.82 -31.75
C TYR A 602 -7.88 -11.46 -31.99
N GLY A 603 -8.75 -11.79 -31.02
CA GLY A 603 -10.13 -11.34 -31.05
C GLY A 603 -10.83 -11.53 -29.71
N PHE A 604 -11.98 -10.88 -29.55
CA PHE A 604 -12.72 -10.95 -28.30
C PHE A 604 -13.39 -12.30 -28.10
N MET A 605 -13.49 -12.70 -26.84
CA MET A 605 -14.07 -13.95 -26.39
C MET A 605 -15.22 -13.64 -25.42
N GLN A 606 -16.25 -14.48 -25.46
CA GLN A 606 -17.28 -14.55 -24.43
C GLN A 606 -17.81 -15.98 -24.34
N GLU A 607 -18.16 -16.42 -23.14
CA GLU A 607 -18.62 -17.80 -22.87
C GLU A 607 -17.67 -18.90 -23.41
N GLY A 608 -16.37 -18.60 -23.55
CA GLY A 608 -15.36 -19.52 -24.09
C GLY A 608 -15.35 -19.63 -25.62
N GLU A 609 -16.15 -18.83 -26.32
CA GLU A 609 -16.20 -18.76 -27.78
C GLU A 609 -15.68 -17.41 -28.29
N ARG A 610 -15.02 -17.43 -29.46
CA ARG A 610 -14.54 -16.23 -30.11
C ARG A 610 -15.69 -15.54 -30.84
N LEU A 611 -15.79 -14.22 -30.70
CA LEU A 611 -16.70 -13.41 -31.50
C LEU A 611 -16.33 -13.51 -33.00
N ASP A 612 -17.31 -13.31 -33.87
CA ASP A 612 -17.04 -13.16 -35.29
C ASP A 612 -16.21 -11.89 -35.59
N GLU A 613 -15.60 -11.84 -36.78
CA GLU A 613 -14.71 -10.76 -37.21
C GLU A 613 -15.44 -9.41 -37.24
N GLU A 614 -16.71 -9.38 -37.67
CA GLU A 614 -17.53 -8.16 -37.72
C GLU A 614 -17.76 -7.59 -36.32
N SER A 615 -18.13 -8.42 -35.36
CA SER A 615 -18.32 -8.04 -33.96
C SER A 615 -17.01 -7.63 -33.29
N THR A 616 -15.92 -8.35 -33.55
CA THR A 616 -14.60 -7.96 -33.04
C THR A 616 -14.21 -6.57 -33.53
N MET A 617 -14.32 -6.34 -34.83
CA MET A 617 -13.95 -5.07 -35.45
C MET A 617 -14.86 -3.91 -35.03
N LEU A 618 -16.16 -4.17 -34.83
CA LEU A 618 -17.08 -3.16 -34.31
C LEU A 618 -16.69 -2.71 -32.90
N LEU A 619 -16.37 -3.64 -31.98
CA LEU A 619 -15.95 -3.29 -30.63
C LEU A 619 -14.59 -2.57 -30.62
N LEU A 620 -13.64 -2.97 -31.47
CA LEU A 620 -12.35 -2.26 -31.61
C LEU A 620 -12.54 -0.81 -32.07
N ARG A 621 -13.36 -0.58 -33.11
CA ARG A 621 -13.70 0.78 -33.55
C ARG A 621 -14.35 1.58 -32.43
N GLN A 622 -15.25 0.96 -31.67
CA GLN A 622 -15.90 1.59 -30.54
C GLN A 622 -14.87 2.02 -29.47
N MET A 623 -13.92 1.15 -29.12
CA MET A 623 -12.84 1.48 -28.20
C MET A 623 -11.98 2.64 -28.70
N MET A 624 -11.66 2.69 -29.99
CA MET A 624 -10.94 3.81 -30.60
C MET A 624 -11.74 5.12 -30.48
N VAL A 625 -13.06 5.11 -30.75
CA VAL A 625 -13.92 6.29 -30.60
C VAL A 625 -13.95 6.79 -29.14
N ILE A 626 -14.02 5.88 -28.16
CA ILE A 626 -13.95 6.24 -26.74
C ILE A 626 -12.59 6.87 -26.41
N GLY A 627 -11.50 6.25 -26.86
CA GLY A 627 -10.14 6.79 -26.67
C GLY A 627 -9.92 8.14 -27.36
N CYS A 628 -10.74 8.48 -28.36
CA CYS A 628 -10.61 9.68 -29.17
C CYS A 628 -11.21 10.94 -28.51
N GLN A 629 -12.25 10.79 -27.69
CA GLN A 629 -12.84 11.90 -26.96
C GLN A 629 -12.93 11.61 -25.47
N PRO A 630 -11.79 11.77 -24.80
CA PRO A 630 -11.71 11.78 -23.37
C PRO A 630 -12.77 12.60 -22.58
N GLY A 631 -13.79 11.94 -22.03
CA GLY A 631 -14.53 12.24 -20.80
C GLY A 631 -13.70 12.17 -19.50
N LYS A 632 -14.28 11.68 -18.40
CA LYS A 632 -13.76 11.87 -17.03
C LYS A 632 -13.67 10.58 -16.23
N VAL A 633 -12.70 10.52 -15.34
CA VAL A 633 -12.53 9.44 -14.34
C VAL A 633 -12.33 10.02 -12.95
N GLY A 634 -12.66 9.25 -11.91
CA GLY A 634 -12.29 9.60 -10.54
C GLY A 634 -10.79 9.42 -10.30
N ALA A 635 -10.25 10.12 -9.30
CA ALA A 635 -8.81 10.15 -9.01
C ALA A 635 -8.20 8.75 -8.80
N MET A 636 -8.96 7.77 -8.29
CA MET A 636 -8.50 6.38 -8.14
C MET A 636 -8.05 5.75 -9.46
N SER A 637 -8.49 6.24 -10.62
CA SER A 637 -8.05 5.77 -11.94
C SER A 637 -6.79 6.48 -12.46
N THR A 638 -6.16 7.38 -11.68
CA THR A 638 -5.05 8.23 -12.16
C THR A 638 -3.87 8.23 -11.18
N GLY A 639 -2.79 8.92 -11.55
CA GLY A 639 -1.65 9.14 -10.64
C GLY A 639 -2.02 9.98 -9.41
N ALA A 640 -3.21 10.60 -9.37
CA ALA A 640 -3.72 11.30 -8.20
C ALA A 640 -4.58 10.41 -7.28
N ALA A 641 -4.56 9.09 -7.45
CA ALA A 641 -5.30 8.13 -6.62
C ALA A 641 -5.17 8.35 -5.10
N PRO A 642 -4.01 8.78 -4.55
CA PRO A 642 -3.90 9.18 -3.15
C PRO A 642 -4.83 10.30 -2.67
N LEU A 643 -5.51 11.04 -3.56
CA LEU A 643 -6.55 11.99 -3.18
C LEU A 643 -7.80 11.29 -2.61
N ASP A 644 -7.97 9.99 -2.86
CA ASP A 644 -8.97 9.15 -2.21
C ASP A 644 -8.38 8.44 -0.98
N PRO A 645 -8.88 8.68 0.25
CA PRO A 645 -8.37 8.05 1.47
C PRO A 645 -8.35 6.52 1.49
N ILE A 646 -9.16 5.84 0.67
CA ILE A 646 -9.17 4.38 0.62
C ILE A 646 -7.85 3.82 0.06
N PHE A 647 -7.14 4.62 -0.76
CA PHE A 647 -5.87 4.28 -1.40
C PHE A 647 -4.86 3.68 -0.42
N TRP A 648 -4.68 4.28 0.75
CA TRP A 648 -3.64 3.85 1.70
C TRP A 648 -3.91 2.48 2.32
N THR A 649 -5.18 2.13 2.53
CA THR A 649 -5.52 0.82 3.10
C THR A 649 -5.42 -0.32 2.09
N LEU A 650 -5.45 0.00 0.80
CA LEU A 650 -5.26 -0.97 -0.28
C LEU A 650 -3.80 -1.45 -0.34
N HIS A 651 -2.85 -0.53 -0.25
CA HIS A 651 -1.44 -0.79 -0.56
C HIS A 651 -0.70 -1.59 0.51
N SER A 652 -1.07 -1.35 1.77
CA SER A 652 -0.48 -2.07 2.90
C SER A 652 -0.72 -3.58 2.83
N GLY A 653 -1.72 -4.05 2.08
CA GLY A 653 -1.94 -5.45 1.77
C GLY A 653 -0.85 -6.06 0.88
N PHE A 654 -0.33 -5.35 -0.11
CA PHE A 654 0.75 -5.85 -0.98
C PHE A 654 2.07 -5.97 -0.23
N GLU A 655 2.34 -5.02 0.65
CA GLU A 655 3.51 -5.08 1.52
C GLU A 655 3.43 -6.26 2.51
N LYS A 656 2.25 -6.53 3.09
CA LYS A 656 2.04 -7.74 3.90
C LYS A 656 2.39 -9.01 3.11
N ALA A 657 2.03 -9.06 1.83
CA ALA A 657 2.36 -10.18 0.94
C ALA A 657 3.88 -10.26 0.68
N GLN A 658 4.55 -9.12 0.46
CA GLN A 658 6.01 -9.08 0.31
C GLN A 658 6.73 -9.59 1.57
N HIS A 659 6.24 -9.23 2.76
CA HIS A 659 6.79 -9.75 4.02
C HIS A 659 6.66 -11.27 4.15
N ILE A 660 5.57 -11.88 3.65
CA ILE A 660 5.46 -13.35 3.58
C ILE A 660 6.58 -13.90 2.71
N LEU A 661 6.76 -13.35 1.52
CA LEU A 661 7.73 -13.82 0.54
C LEU A 661 9.17 -13.76 1.08
N GLN A 662 9.52 -12.68 1.77
CA GLN A 662 10.87 -12.44 2.29
C GLN A 662 11.16 -13.18 3.60
N LEU A 663 10.15 -13.50 4.42
CA LEU A 663 10.35 -14.13 5.73
C LEU A 663 10.10 -15.64 5.74
N SER A 664 9.14 -16.13 4.94
CA SER A 664 8.78 -17.55 4.96
C SER A 664 9.91 -18.39 4.37
N PRO A 665 10.43 -19.41 5.08
CA PRO A 665 11.50 -20.25 4.56
C PRO A 665 11.17 -20.88 3.21
N GLY A 666 9.92 -21.31 3.02
CA GLY A 666 9.46 -21.95 1.77
C GLY A 666 9.58 -21.04 0.54
N TYR A 667 9.38 -19.73 0.71
CA TYR A 667 9.48 -18.76 -0.39
C TYR A 667 10.85 -18.09 -0.44
N ARG A 668 11.37 -17.60 0.70
CA ARG A 668 12.66 -16.93 0.81
C ARG A 668 13.80 -17.77 0.23
N ASP A 669 13.79 -19.08 0.47
CA ASP A 669 14.87 -19.96 0.04
C ASP A 669 14.65 -20.50 -1.39
N ALA A 670 13.44 -20.34 -1.95
CA ALA A 670 13.06 -20.83 -3.28
C ALA A 670 13.06 -19.75 -4.36
N TYR A 671 12.85 -18.48 -3.98
CA TYR A 671 12.77 -17.36 -4.90
C TYR A 671 14.16 -16.79 -5.23
N ASP A 672 14.31 -16.38 -6.49
CA ASP A 672 15.37 -15.46 -6.89
C ASP A 672 14.94 -14.00 -6.65
N PHE A 673 15.70 -13.29 -5.82
CA PHE A 673 15.48 -11.87 -5.49
C PHE A 673 16.37 -10.92 -6.29
N GLU A 674 17.00 -11.38 -7.39
CA GLU A 674 17.73 -10.50 -8.30
C GLU A 674 16.85 -9.34 -8.78
N TRP A 675 17.42 -8.13 -8.78
CA TRP A 675 16.73 -6.95 -9.26
C TRP A 675 16.73 -6.88 -10.78
N VAL A 676 15.54 -6.76 -11.37
CA VAL A 676 15.37 -6.54 -12.81
C VAL A 676 15.01 -5.08 -13.02
N ASP A 677 15.96 -4.34 -13.61
CA ASP A 677 15.77 -2.94 -13.98
C ASP A 677 14.62 -2.81 -15.00
N ALA A 678 13.71 -1.86 -14.74
CA ALA A 678 12.67 -1.46 -15.67
C ALA A 678 13.04 -0.14 -16.37
N ASP A 679 12.62 0.01 -17.62
CA ASP A 679 12.71 1.30 -18.33
C ASP A 679 11.45 2.12 -18.09
N CYS A 680 11.63 3.25 -17.41
CA CYS A 680 10.56 4.20 -17.09
C CYS A 680 10.38 5.28 -18.16
N GLY A 681 11.15 5.21 -19.25
CA GLY A 681 11.18 6.23 -20.28
C GLY A 681 12.24 7.31 -20.03
N ASP A 682 12.52 8.06 -21.09
CA ASP A 682 13.58 9.08 -21.08
C ASP A 682 13.34 10.16 -20.02
N GLY A 683 14.29 10.27 -19.08
CA GLY A 683 14.29 11.31 -18.04
C GLY A 683 13.45 10.97 -16.80
N VAL A 684 12.89 9.77 -16.70
CA VAL A 684 12.10 9.30 -15.55
C VAL A 684 12.95 8.35 -14.71
N ALA A 685 13.02 8.58 -13.39
CA ALA A 685 13.75 7.75 -12.45
C ALA A 685 12.85 6.70 -11.77
N GLY A 686 13.46 5.66 -11.18
CA GLY A 686 12.80 4.73 -10.26
C GLY A 686 12.75 3.28 -10.75
N GLY A 687 12.99 3.06 -12.04
CA GLY A 687 12.97 1.72 -12.64
C GLY A 687 14.16 0.85 -12.24
N LYS A 688 15.29 1.47 -11.90
CA LYS A 688 16.57 0.78 -11.64
C LYS A 688 16.89 0.68 -10.17
N LEU A 689 17.72 -0.29 -9.81
CA LEU A 689 18.12 -0.52 -8.42
C LEU A 689 18.85 0.69 -7.80
N ASP A 690 19.65 1.42 -8.60
CA ASP A 690 20.43 2.57 -8.17
C ASP A 690 19.76 3.93 -8.49
N ASP A 691 18.56 3.92 -9.07
CA ASP A 691 17.78 5.13 -9.26
C ASP A 691 17.37 5.70 -7.89
N VAL A 692 17.49 7.02 -7.77
CA VAL A 692 17.07 7.77 -6.59
C VAL A 692 15.57 8.05 -6.62
N TYR A 693 14.97 8.08 -5.43
CA TYR A 693 13.59 8.44 -5.19
C TYR A 693 13.48 9.68 -4.31
N PRO A 694 12.31 10.35 -4.29
CA PRO A 694 12.14 11.61 -3.59
C PRO A 694 11.92 11.45 -2.07
N TRP A 695 12.46 10.39 -1.47
CA TRP A 695 12.39 10.12 -0.04
C TRP A 695 13.76 10.18 0.62
N THR A 696 13.74 10.54 1.89
CA THR A 696 14.90 10.52 2.79
C THR A 696 14.53 9.71 4.03
N GLU A 697 15.51 9.28 4.83
CA GLU A 697 15.19 8.66 6.14
C GLU A 697 14.32 9.58 7.01
N GLN A 698 14.54 10.90 6.94
CA GLN A 698 13.74 11.90 7.65
C GLN A 698 12.30 11.95 7.14
N THR A 699 12.10 11.90 5.82
CA THR A 699 10.76 11.87 5.20
C THR A 699 9.98 10.64 5.64
N LEU A 700 10.65 9.48 5.75
CA LEU A 700 10.05 8.22 6.17
C LEU A 700 9.92 8.08 7.70
N GLY A 701 10.37 9.06 8.49
CA GLY A 701 10.31 8.99 9.95
C GLY A 701 11.25 7.94 10.57
N LEU A 702 12.34 7.58 9.87
CA LEU A 702 13.29 6.54 10.27
C LEU A 702 14.61 7.09 10.83
N GLY A 703 14.80 8.41 10.78
CA GLY A 703 16.02 9.06 11.26
C GLY A 703 16.10 10.53 10.87
N GLU A 704 17.29 11.09 10.96
CA GLU A 704 17.59 12.48 10.57
C GLU A 704 18.30 12.56 9.20
N GLY A 705 18.44 11.43 8.49
CA GLY A 705 19.09 11.39 7.18
C GLY A 705 18.30 12.18 6.13
N SER A 706 18.98 13.08 5.42
CA SER A 706 18.40 14.01 4.45
C SER A 706 18.76 13.71 2.99
N GLU A 707 19.53 12.64 2.76
CA GLU A 707 19.90 12.22 1.41
C GLU A 707 18.75 11.44 0.77
N LEU A 708 18.59 11.61 -0.55
CA LEU A 708 17.61 10.85 -1.33
C LEU A 708 17.98 9.37 -1.33
N LEU A 709 16.99 8.50 -1.17
CA LEU A 709 17.16 7.06 -1.10
C LEU A 709 17.06 6.43 -2.49
N THR A 710 17.87 5.41 -2.75
CA THR A 710 17.76 4.56 -3.94
C THR A 710 16.80 3.38 -3.71
N ASN A 711 16.44 2.65 -4.77
CA ASN A 711 15.74 1.37 -4.64
C ASN A 711 16.53 0.36 -3.78
N ALA A 712 17.87 0.36 -3.86
CA ALA A 712 18.72 -0.47 -3.02
C ALA A 712 18.55 -0.11 -1.53
N ASP A 713 18.58 1.19 -1.21
CA ASP A 713 18.39 1.67 0.16
C ASP A 713 16.98 1.32 0.67
N LEU A 714 15.94 1.53 -0.14
CA LEU A 714 14.56 1.18 0.22
C LEU A 714 14.40 -0.32 0.43
N THR A 715 15.03 -1.16 -0.40
CA THR A 715 14.99 -2.62 -0.25
C THR A 715 15.58 -3.05 1.09
N GLU A 716 16.69 -2.44 1.53
CA GLU A 716 17.29 -2.73 2.84
C GLU A 716 16.43 -2.18 3.99
N ILE A 717 15.97 -0.93 3.87
CA ILE A 717 15.24 -0.22 4.91
C ILE A 717 13.87 -0.86 5.18
N LEU A 718 13.15 -1.20 4.12
CA LEU A 718 11.80 -1.78 4.19
C LEU A 718 11.81 -3.30 4.39
N HIS A 719 12.98 -3.95 4.37
CA HIS A 719 13.06 -5.38 4.62
C HIS A 719 12.48 -5.71 6.01
N PRO A 720 11.59 -6.71 6.14
CA PRO A 720 10.90 -7.01 7.39
C PRO A 720 11.82 -7.47 8.54
N SER A 721 13.03 -7.94 8.21
CA SER A 721 14.05 -8.26 9.21
C SER A 721 14.82 -7.03 9.72
N ASN A 722 14.63 -5.86 9.11
CA ASN A 722 15.25 -4.63 9.57
C ASN A 722 14.69 -4.28 10.96
N PRO A 723 15.54 -4.25 12.01
CA PRO A 723 15.08 -3.92 13.35
C PRO A 723 14.51 -2.50 13.44
N LYS A 724 14.95 -1.57 12.58
CA LYS A 724 14.50 -0.18 12.57
C LYS A 724 13.12 0.02 11.94
N LEU A 725 12.62 -0.93 11.16
CA LEU A 725 11.28 -0.82 10.57
C LEU A 725 10.25 -0.70 11.71
N PRO A 726 9.44 0.36 11.80
CA PRO A 726 8.70 0.66 13.04
C PRO A 726 7.42 -0.17 13.18
N TYR A 727 7.08 -1.00 12.19
CA TYR A 727 5.86 -1.80 12.17
C TYR A 727 6.12 -3.27 11.81
N LEU A 728 5.06 -4.06 11.92
CA LEU A 728 4.92 -5.42 11.43
C LEU A 728 3.46 -5.71 11.09
N TYR A 729 3.20 -6.87 10.49
CA TYR A 729 1.85 -7.38 10.22
C TYR A 729 1.52 -8.59 11.08
N GLU A 730 0.23 -8.82 11.31
CA GLU A 730 -0.27 -10.06 11.90
C GLU A 730 -1.19 -10.82 10.94
N ALA A 731 -1.59 -12.04 11.35
CA ALA A 731 -2.52 -12.89 10.62
C ALA A 731 -2.09 -13.17 9.16
N PHE A 732 -0.85 -13.62 8.97
CA PHE A 732 -0.31 -13.97 7.65
C PHE A 732 -1.07 -15.10 6.95
N GLY A 733 -1.67 -16.03 7.70
CA GLY A 733 -2.53 -17.09 7.15
C GLY A 733 -3.99 -16.68 6.90
N LYS A 734 -4.31 -15.38 6.85
CA LYS A 734 -5.67 -14.89 6.57
C LYS A 734 -5.67 -13.95 5.36
N TRP A 735 -6.32 -14.41 4.29
CA TRP A 735 -6.51 -13.70 3.02
C TRP A 735 -7.83 -14.12 2.38
N GLY A 736 -8.81 -13.21 2.33
CA GLY A 736 -10.14 -13.53 1.85
C GLY A 736 -10.73 -14.74 2.59
N THR A 737 -11.17 -15.74 1.82
CA THR A 737 -11.71 -17.01 2.35
C THR A 737 -10.74 -18.19 2.22
N CYS A 738 -9.49 -17.94 1.82
CA CYS A 738 -8.47 -18.97 1.72
C CYS A 738 -8.12 -19.47 3.13
N THR A 739 -8.54 -20.69 3.44
CA THR A 739 -8.30 -21.35 4.74
C THR A 739 -7.27 -22.47 4.67
N ASP A 740 -6.99 -22.97 3.46
CA ASP A 740 -6.06 -24.08 3.24
C ASP A 740 -4.64 -23.62 2.89
N TRP A 741 -4.43 -22.32 2.65
CA TRP A 741 -3.11 -21.77 2.36
C TRP A 741 -2.41 -21.33 3.65
N ASP A 742 -1.38 -22.07 4.03
CA ASP A 742 -0.45 -21.69 5.09
C ASP A 742 0.85 -21.18 4.46
N PRO A 743 1.13 -19.86 4.52
CA PRO A 743 2.34 -19.30 3.94
C PRO A 743 3.62 -19.71 4.68
N CYS A 744 3.51 -20.29 5.88
CA CYS A 744 4.67 -20.80 6.63
C CYS A 744 4.26 -22.02 7.48
N PRO A 745 4.09 -23.21 6.87
CA PRO A 745 3.72 -24.42 7.59
C PRO A 745 4.74 -24.78 8.68
N GLU A 746 6.01 -24.43 8.49
CA GLU A 746 7.07 -24.62 9.49
C GLU A 746 6.92 -23.70 10.70
N CYS A 747 6.27 -22.54 10.54
CA CYS A 747 6.03 -21.59 11.63
C CYS A 747 4.96 -22.07 12.61
N SER A 748 4.06 -22.95 12.16
CA SER A 748 3.01 -23.54 13.01
C SER A 748 3.56 -24.58 14.01
N ASP A 749 4.70 -25.23 13.69
CA ASP A 749 5.38 -26.18 14.57
C ASP A 749 6.31 -25.47 15.56
N THR A 750 5.71 -24.92 16.63
CA THR A 750 6.43 -24.32 17.76
C THR A 750 7.54 -25.20 18.36
N ALA A 751 7.47 -26.54 18.21
CA ALA A 751 8.51 -27.45 18.67
C ALA A 751 9.67 -27.60 17.67
N ALA A 752 9.44 -27.39 16.38
CA ALA A 752 10.51 -27.30 15.36
C ALA A 752 11.27 -25.96 15.48
N LEU A 753 10.55 -24.85 15.65
CA LEU A 753 11.15 -23.52 15.86
C LEU A 753 12.06 -23.46 17.10
N ALA A 754 11.62 -24.06 18.21
CA ALA A 754 12.42 -24.14 19.43
C ALA A 754 13.68 -25.03 19.30
N ARG A 755 13.74 -25.89 18.27
CA ARG A 755 14.91 -26.72 17.94
C ARG A 755 15.87 -26.02 16.99
N GLN A 756 15.39 -25.18 16.07
CA GLN A 756 16.25 -24.36 15.19
C GLN A 756 16.93 -23.20 15.91
N ARG A 757 16.28 -22.62 16.95
CA ARG A 757 16.87 -21.55 17.77
C ARG A 757 17.91 -22.03 18.79
N ARG A 758 18.12 -23.35 18.94
CA ARG A 758 19.13 -23.95 19.81
C ARG A 758 20.28 -24.48 18.97
#